data_AF-A0A7R9FXY6-F1
#
_entry.id   AF-A0A7R9FXY6-F1
#
_cell.length_a   1.000
_cell.length_b   1.000
_cell.length_c   1.000
_cell.angle_alpha   90.00
_cell.angle_beta   90.00
_cell.angle_gamma   90.00
#
_symmetry.space_group_name_H-M   'P 1'
#
loop_
_entity.id
_entity.type
_entity.pdbx_description
1 polymer ?
#
loop_
_entity_poly.entity_id
_entity_poly.type
_entity_poly.pdbx_seq_one_letter_code
_entity_poly.pdbx_strand_id
1 'polypeptide(L)'
;MCAPPLMSPSQSAVGTANPHLQSLAPFLIPTTERLVMILEPRPGGARRRRRITALGEYRVPLYRHSDKHRGLISPSATGRLVNMVFRQFTRSPGQTSTLLFKPPRYRQTGTLNRTNTAEGAADVGIGKVVLEGVNPHLRGRRVENHLGNPPVHPTEIRTSISPSSAVELNTTSALANYATEADCSKHETLKPRVDPSSGRAPFQFVWAEPDHGKKRHVSPEFTTSTRCAVGSKRRNGASCGSVSVRRLGPPPLTARGPFISSSVLLRPATSTAMWFLLLHLGLTATLTRAELLLSLNGPYWTVAGSNDTVSVPATVPGGIYTDLRAAGVLDGDPFYRFNDVLYRWVARDNWTYSRTFAIDADTFLTKRQVTLVFHGLDTVAEVFVNDVSVGVTNNMFTRYSFPVKSLLRADDNNSVEVRFLSPITAAEQEYRAQSAAGHTVPPRCVPVEYNGECHVNHLRKMQASFGWDWGPAFPSVGIWKSVEIIAYTAVVVRDVTVRYDWGNSTLTLGVHLELGKGSSGAIRGKLEAVLGSNPQVGVSRQIIVESGKEGEYLGVLVLPVPANIELWWPIGLGEQYLYNLTVRFVGADVDERSVKRMRYGFRKVSLVQDELTPKGLTFYLKVNGVAMFAKGSNWIPAHILPELSADGKTYNKLLRAARDANMNMLRVWGGGVYEDDSFYQLCDELGLMIWQDAMFACSMYPASEGFLASVEREVRQQVRRLQHHASVVVWAGNNENEAALRQNWYETAANFSLYRRDYVSLYVDTVRAAFTKEDPAGIFVTSSPSNGDETEKEGFVASNPQSPYYGDTHYYNYLADGWNANVYSMSRFASEYGFQSLPSYTTLQSVMDTERDLGTTSNWSIHRQHHLGGYMEMKMQVSRHMHYPEDDSTSSGFQRLCYLSQVNQAMATKVETEHYRRSRGVLDSLGQGMTMGALYWQLNDVWQAPSWSSLEFGGRWKLLHYFAARFFAPLSVSAYLTPDDRVEVHIVSDRLETFEVTLVVHVYNWGELGIPKDEVMLNVSIDALSAKQALSLNLDELLTKCSNEVNARHHCFLHFFLLHGSQDAGPDNFIFLAPLKDSALRHASVRVVERHGPFRRKGGVGSYYYLKVDTDAIAPFVWLEASTARGHFSDNGFLMVSTPMTVEFILEEDADSPELVFNVTSLHQAPDL
;
A
#
# COMPACT_ATOMS: atom_id res chain seq x y z
N MET A 1 6.42 17.91 -53.62
CA MET A 1 5.41 17.71 -54.69
C MET A 1 5.60 16.30 -55.26
N CYS A 2 4.52 15.68 -55.72
CA CYS A 2 4.43 14.55 -56.67
C CYS A 2 5.35 13.31 -56.50
N ALA A 3 4.71 12.17 -56.24
CA ALA A 3 5.14 10.81 -56.63
C ALA A 3 4.66 10.54 -58.10
N PRO A 4 4.40 9.31 -58.65
CA PRO A 4 4.49 7.93 -58.12
C PRO A 4 5.17 6.90 -59.12
N PRO A 5 4.62 5.71 -59.52
CA PRO A 5 4.77 4.38 -58.86
C PRO A 5 5.15 3.16 -59.78
N LEU A 6 5.02 1.93 -59.22
CA LEU A 6 4.91 0.57 -59.84
C LEU A 6 6.25 -0.22 -60.01
N MET A 7 6.31 -1.57 -59.94
CA MET A 7 5.25 -2.62 -60.00
C MET A 7 5.59 -3.89 -59.15
N SER A 8 4.68 -4.89 -59.13
CA SER A 8 4.73 -6.20 -58.42
C SER A 8 5.15 -7.37 -59.37
N PRO A 9 4.99 -8.73 -59.15
CA PRO A 9 4.31 -9.51 -58.07
C PRO A 9 4.89 -10.92 -57.64
N SER A 10 4.23 -11.52 -56.61
CA SER A 10 3.86 -12.95 -56.36
C SER A 10 4.82 -14.18 -56.40
N GLN A 11 4.81 -14.89 -55.25
CA GLN A 11 5.10 -16.31 -54.86
C GLN A 11 5.10 -17.50 -55.87
N SER A 12 5.85 -18.57 -55.54
CA SER A 12 5.34 -19.96 -55.34
C SER A 12 6.39 -20.94 -54.71
N ALA A 13 5.98 -22.16 -54.29
CA ALA A 13 6.75 -23.18 -53.53
C ALA A 13 7.81 -23.96 -54.39
N VAL A 14 8.69 -24.88 -53.93
CA VAL A 14 8.73 -26.01 -52.94
C VAL A 14 10.24 -26.30 -52.60
N GLY A 15 10.72 -26.97 -51.53
CA GLY A 15 10.15 -27.60 -50.31
C GLY A 15 10.92 -28.88 -49.84
N THR A 16 10.49 -29.49 -48.71
CA THR A 16 10.90 -30.81 -48.11
C THR A 16 12.30 -31.07 -47.51
N ALA A 17 12.27 -31.76 -46.36
CA ALA A 17 13.23 -32.73 -45.78
C ALA A 17 14.55 -32.29 -45.09
N ASN A 18 14.82 -32.94 -43.96
CA ASN A 18 16.03 -32.96 -43.12
C ASN A 18 16.44 -34.45 -42.99
N PRO A 19 17.74 -34.86 -43.00
CA PRO A 19 18.36 -35.21 -41.70
C PRO A 19 19.92 -35.17 -41.60
N HIS A 20 20.40 -34.99 -40.35
CA HIS A 20 21.54 -35.68 -39.69
C HIS A 20 23.06 -35.48 -40.04
N LEU A 21 23.86 -35.49 -38.95
CA LEU A 21 25.24 -36.03 -38.74
C LEU A 21 26.53 -35.17 -38.97
N GLN A 22 27.15 -34.83 -37.83
CA GLN A 22 28.59 -34.98 -37.43
C GLN A 22 29.78 -34.51 -38.32
N SER A 23 30.56 -33.53 -37.80
CA SER A 23 32.02 -33.54 -37.53
C SER A 23 32.41 -32.23 -36.78
N LEU A 24 33.31 -32.19 -35.77
CA LEU A 24 34.79 -32.17 -35.78
C LEU A 24 35.38 -31.04 -36.66
N ALA A 25 36.37 -30.22 -36.27
CA ALA A 25 37.52 -30.42 -35.36
C ALA A 25 37.97 -29.10 -34.63
N PRO A 26 39.08 -29.07 -33.83
CA PRO A 26 39.31 -28.04 -32.77
C PRO A 26 40.53 -27.08 -33.01
N PHE A 27 41.16 -26.62 -31.90
CA PHE A 27 42.31 -25.70 -31.72
C PHE A 27 41.95 -24.20 -31.54
N LEU A 28 42.73 -23.37 -30.81
CA LEU A 28 44.09 -23.51 -30.27
C LEU A 28 44.26 -22.84 -28.88
N ILE A 29 45.33 -23.19 -28.17
CA ILE A 29 45.78 -22.68 -26.85
C ILE A 29 46.76 -21.50 -27.03
N PRO A 30 46.93 -20.61 -26.03
CA PRO A 30 48.29 -20.26 -25.62
C PRO A 30 48.52 -20.34 -24.10
N THR A 31 49.72 -20.77 -23.70
CA THR A 31 50.20 -20.88 -22.31
C THR A 31 51.64 -20.38 -22.20
N THR A 32 51.93 -19.51 -21.24
CA THR A 32 53.24 -19.36 -20.57
C THR A 32 53.02 -18.58 -19.26
N GLU A 33 53.31 -19.18 -18.10
CA GLU A 33 54.58 -19.07 -17.33
C GLU A 33 54.73 -17.71 -16.60
N ARG A 34 54.62 -17.64 -15.26
CA ARG A 34 55.45 -18.22 -14.15
C ARG A 34 56.46 -17.20 -13.63
N LEU A 35 56.42 -16.95 -12.32
CA LEU A 35 57.63 -16.80 -11.52
C LEU A 35 57.35 -17.20 -10.06
N VAL A 36 58.37 -17.71 -9.38
CA VAL A 36 58.32 -18.24 -8.02
C VAL A 36 59.41 -17.57 -7.20
N MET A 37 59.11 -17.20 -5.95
CA MET A 37 60.14 -17.13 -4.91
C MET A 37 59.67 -17.83 -3.63
N ILE A 38 60.59 -18.63 -3.10
CA ILE A 38 60.53 -19.30 -1.80
C ILE A 38 61.44 -18.51 -0.86
N LEU A 39 61.08 -18.32 0.42
CA LEU A 39 62.05 -18.18 1.51
C LEU A 39 61.39 -18.29 2.90
N GLU A 40 61.77 -19.34 3.65
CA GLU A 40 61.81 -19.36 5.13
C GLU A 40 63.28 -19.69 5.48
N PRO A 41 63.86 -19.21 6.61
CA PRO A 41 63.55 -19.85 7.90
C PRO A 41 63.61 -18.98 9.18
N ARG A 42 62.98 -19.52 10.23
CA ARG A 42 63.33 -19.59 11.68
C ARG A 42 64.75 -19.17 12.16
N PRO A 43 65.02 -19.04 13.49
CA PRO A 43 64.16 -18.69 14.66
C PRO A 43 64.83 -17.72 15.69
N GLY A 44 64.13 -17.34 16.78
CA GLY A 44 64.76 -16.74 17.97
C GLY A 44 63.81 -16.51 19.16
N GLY A 45 64.19 -16.94 20.37
CA GLY A 45 63.40 -16.74 21.61
C GLY A 45 63.88 -15.55 22.48
N ALA A 46 63.63 -15.47 23.79
CA ALA A 46 62.99 -16.42 24.71
C ALA A 46 62.69 -15.76 26.09
N ARG A 47 61.91 -16.48 26.96
CA ARG A 47 61.78 -16.29 28.43
C ARG A 47 60.87 -15.09 28.85
N ARG A 48 60.22 -15.07 30.04
CA ARG A 48 60.38 -15.91 31.25
C ARG A 48 59.08 -16.00 32.10
N ARG A 49 58.80 -17.21 32.65
CA ARG A 49 58.12 -17.59 33.93
C ARG A 49 57.31 -16.50 34.70
N ARG A 50 56.15 -16.81 35.31
CA ARG A 50 55.86 -17.96 36.20
C ARG A 50 54.38 -18.43 36.26
N ARG A 51 54.20 -19.76 36.29
CA ARG A 51 53.32 -20.56 37.19
C ARG A 51 52.67 -19.76 38.37
N ILE A 52 51.40 -19.95 38.74
CA ILE A 52 50.88 -21.18 39.39
C ILE A 52 49.33 -21.28 39.41
N THR A 53 48.87 -22.53 39.59
CA THR A 53 47.54 -23.14 39.92
C THR A 53 46.72 -22.47 41.06
N ALA A 54 45.42 -22.77 41.35
CA ALA A 54 44.49 -23.84 40.90
C ALA A 54 42.98 -23.50 41.09
N LEU A 55 42.11 -24.34 40.47
CA LEU A 55 40.84 -24.98 40.92
C LEU A 55 40.00 -24.35 42.07
N GLY A 56 38.65 -24.30 41.91
CA GLY A 56 37.72 -23.85 42.98
C GLY A 56 36.20 -23.92 42.67
N GLU A 57 35.68 -25.14 42.51
CA GLU A 57 34.28 -25.56 42.24
C GLU A 57 33.06 -24.87 42.92
N TYR A 58 31.91 -24.90 42.19
CA TYR A 58 30.50 -25.12 42.64
C TYR A 58 29.86 -24.34 43.82
N ARG A 59 28.80 -23.52 43.55
CA ARG A 59 27.36 -23.93 43.69
C ARG A 59 26.30 -22.82 43.39
N VAL A 60 25.08 -23.30 43.12
CA VAL A 60 23.78 -22.62 42.88
C VAL A 60 22.87 -23.06 44.07
N PRO A 61 21.93 -22.26 44.67
CA PRO A 61 20.67 -21.87 43.98
C PRO A 61 19.84 -20.64 44.43
N LEU A 62 18.92 -20.26 43.51
CA LEU A 62 17.51 -19.82 43.67
C LEU A 62 16.97 -19.45 45.09
N TYR A 63 16.18 -18.36 45.18
CA TYR A 63 14.70 -18.44 45.09
C TYR A 63 13.96 -17.09 44.90
N ARG A 64 12.67 -17.19 44.57
CA ARG A 64 11.66 -16.10 44.47
C ARG A 64 11.12 -15.68 45.85
N HIS A 65 10.57 -14.46 46.02
CA HIS A 65 9.10 -14.24 45.99
C HIS A 65 8.59 -12.79 46.19
N SER A 66 7.52 -12.51 45.43
CA SER A 66 6.42 -11.52 45.49
C SER A 66 6.02 -10.81 46.80
N ASP A 67 5.36 -9.64 46.61
CA ASP A 67 4.18 -9.13 47.37
C ASP A 67 4.37 -8.67 48.85
N LYS A 68 3.63 -7.68 49.41
CA LYS A 68 2.32 -7.09 49.04
C LYS A 68 1.97 -5.75 49.74
N HIS A 69 0.89 -5.11 49.25
CA HIS A 69 -0.09 -4.23 49.93
C HIS A 69 0.22 -2.79 50.39
N ARG A 70 -0.35 -1.84 49.62
CA ARG A 70 -1.36 -0.81 50.01
C ARG A 70 -1.25 -0.07 51.37
N GLY A 71 -1.22 1.26 51.28
CA GLY A 71 -1.80 2.20 52.25
C GLY A 71 -2.22 3.50 51.54
N LEU A 72 -3.40 4.07 51.85
CA LEU A 72 -3.85 5.36 51.31
C LEU A 72 -3.45 6.52 52.22
N ILE A 73 -3.25 7.72 51.65
CA ILE A 73 -3.80 9.02 52.12
C ILE A 73 -3.34 10.16 51.20
N SER A 74 -4.23 11.12 50.96
CA SER A 74 -3.96 12.49 50.47
C SER A 74 -5.08 13.40 51.01
N PRO A 75 -5.11 14.73 50.78
CA PRO A 75 -4.05 15.65 50.36
C PRO A 75 -3.90 16.87 51.32
N SER A 76 -2.91 17.76 51.13
CA SER A 76 -3.09 19.22 51.37
C SER A 76 -1.89 20.12 50.99
N ALA A 77 -2.14 21.02 50.03
CA ALA A 77 -1.86 22.47 50.05
C ALA A 77 -0.54 23.10 50.61
N THR A 78 0.06 23.93 49.74
CA THR A 78 0.66 25.27 49.99
C THR A 78 1.90 25.47 50.88
N GLY A 79 2.93 26.09 50.28
CA GLY A 79 4.01 26.82 50.97
C GLY A 79 4.81 27.71 50.01
N ARG A 80 4.89 29.02 50.26
CA ARG A 80 5.70 30.00 49.51
C ARG A 80 6.65 30.72 50.48
N LEU A 81 7.76 31.24 49.93
CA LEU A 81 8.68 32.25 50.49
C LEU A 81 9.54 31.79 51.70
N VAL A 82 10.80 32.21 51.94
CA VAL A 82 11.95 32.80 51.21
C VAL A 82 12.84 33.48 52.28
N ASN A 83 14.17 33.37 52.15
CA ASN A 83 15.22 34.19 52.82
C ASN A 83 15.46 34.03 54.35
N MET A 84 16.68 34.20 54.92
CA MET A 84 18.07 34.41 54.40
C MET A 84 19.08 34.53 55.60
N VAL A 85 20.38 34.69 55.30
CA VAL A 85 21.48 35.28 56.13
C VAL A 85 22.17 34.28 57.11
N PHE A 86 23.47 33.95 56.97
CA PHE A 86 24.59 34.73 57.53
C PHE A 86 26.01 34.47 56.95
N ARG A 87 26.66 35.57 56.53
CA ARG A 87 28.10 35.96 56.57
C ARG A 87 29.24 34.90 56.60
N GLN A 88 30.28 35.15 55.79
CA GLN A 88 31.48 35.91 56.23
C GLN A 88 32.32 36.47 55.06
N PHE A 89 33.34 37.29 55.35
CA PHE A 89 34.06 38.15 54.40
C PHE A 89 35.47 38.50 54.93
N THR A 90 36.49 38.56 54.06
CA THR A 90 37.77 39.29 54.30
C THR A 90 38.26 39.93 52.99
N ARG A 91 39.15 40.95 53.08
CA ARG A 91 39.66 41.78 51.97
C ARG A 91 41.16 41.99 52.09
N SER A 92 41.83 42.29 50.96
CA SER A 92 42.96 43.24 50.87
C SER A 92 43.13 43.80 49.43
N PRO A 93 43.71 45.01 49.23
CA PRO A 93 43.78 45.72 47.93
C PRO A 93 45.17 45.57 47.24
N GLY A 94 45.44 46.09 46.02
CA GLY A 94 44.59 46.78 45.02
C GLY A 94 45.26 48.03 44.41
N GLN A 95 45.18 48.25 43.09
CA GLN A 95 45.59 49.51 42.41
C GLN A 95 44.92 49.67 41.02
N THR A 96 45.01 50.87 40.42
CA THR A 96 44.17 51.31 39.28
C THR A 96 44.93 52.07 38.20
N SER A 97 44.72 51.75 36.91
CA SER A 97 44.73 52.72 35.78
C SER A 97 44.27 52.11 34.44
N THR A 98 43.81 52.98 33.54
CA THR A 98 43.26 52.69 32.20
C THR A 98 44.36 52.67 31.12
N LEU A 99 44.29 51.79 30.09
CA LEU A 99 44.36 52.13 28.65
C LEU A 99 44.47 50.92 27.68
N LEU A 100 44.25 51.19 26.39
CA LEU A 100 44.29 50.27 25.24
C LEU A 100 45.70 49.72 24.93
N PHE A 101 45.83 48.45 24.50
CA PHE A 101 46.09 48.05 23.09
C PHE A 101 46.26 46.52 22.88
N LYS A 102 46.29 46.09 21.61
CA LYS A 102 46.74 44.76 21.11
C LYS A 102 48.18 44.45 21.57
N PRO A 103 48.62 43.18 21.77
CA PRO A 103 49.02 42.26 20.66
C PRO A 103 48.85 40.75 21.07
N PRO A 104 49.63 39.72 20.65
CA PRO A 104 50.62 39.57 19.56
C PRO A 104 50.53 38.30 18.68
N ARG A 105 51.41 38.22 17.67
CA ARG A 105 51.90 36.98 17.03
C ARG A 105 53.33 36.67 17.51
N TYR A 106 53.72 35.40 17.57
CA TYR A 106 55.12 34.89 17.47
C TYR A 106 55.07 33.58 16.66
N ARG A 107 55.90 33.25 15.65
CA ARG A 107 57.14 33.78 15.04
C ARG A 107 58.48 33.27 15.62
N GLN A 108 59.11 32.33 14.90
CA GLN A 108 60.57 32.17 14.75
C GLN A 108 60.91 31.98 13.24
N THR A 109 62.20 31.81 12.91
CA THR A 109 62.83 32.61 11.83
C THR A 109 64.07 31.99 11.15
N GLY A 110 64.26 32.29 9.85
CA GLY A 110 65.53 32.17 9.11
C GLY A 110 65.51 31.15 7.93
N THR A 111 66.27 31.31 6.83
CA THR A 111 67.08 32.46 6.35
C THR A 111 67.48 32.31 4.85
N LEU A 112 67.86 33.43 4.19
CA LEU A 112 68.78 33.57 3.02
C LEU A 112 68.33 33.31 1.55
N ASN A 113 68.68 34.30 0.70
CA ASN A 113 69.10 34.26 -0.75
C ASN A 113 68.05 33.89 -1.84
N ARG A 114 67.87 34.69 -2.92
CA ARG A 114 68.69 34.87 -4.17
C ARG A 114 68.69 33.59 -5.05
N THR A 115 68.50 33.63 -6.38
CA THR A 115 68.76 34.70 -7.39
C THR A 115 67.95 34.49 -8.70
N ASN A 116 67.98 35.47 -9.63
CA ASN A 116 68.10 35.42 -11.12
C ASN A 116 67.84 34.11 -11.91
N THR A 117 67.43 34.05 -13.20
CA THR A 117 67.03 34.98 -14.31
C THR A 117 66.71 34.14 -15.57
N ALA A 118 65.85 34.62 -16.50
CA ALA A 118 66.00 34.52 -17.98
C ALA A 118 66.05 33.11 -18.67
N GLU A 119 65.84 32.90 -20.00
CA GLU A 119 65.32 33.70 -21.13
C GLU A 119 64.88 32.78 -22.32
N GLY A 120 64.28 33.35 -23.38
CA GLY A 120 63.96 32.67 -24.67
C GLY A 120 62.48 32.27 -24.81
N ALA A 121 61.63 32.77 -25.74
CA ALA A 121 61.77 33.21 -27.15
C ALA A 121 61.96 32.02 -28.13
N ALA A 122 61.41 31.93 -29.36
CA ALA A 122 60.61 32.80 -30.27
C ALA A 122 60.06 31.88 -31.44
N ASP A 123 59.20 32.20 -32.44
CA ASP A 123 58.32 33.32 -32.88
C ASP A 123 57.48 32.80 -34.11
N VAL A 124 56.41 33.42 -34.68
CA VAL A 124 55.41 34.44 -34.27
C VAL A 124 54.21 34.44 -35.27
N GLY A 125 53.03 34.97 -34.86
CA GLY A 125 52.06 35.62 -35.78
C GLY A 125 50.92 34.75 -36.38
N ILE A 126 49.83 35.31 -36.93
CA ILE A 126 49.38 36.74 -37.11
C ILE A 126 47.82 36.73 -37.07
N GLY A 127 47.06 37.68 -36.49
CA GLY A 127 47.38 38.88 -35.68
C GLY A 127 46.19 39.90 -35.59
N LYS A 128 46.37 40.98 -34.80
CA LYS A 128 45.49 42.19 -34.58
C LYS A 128 44.18 42.00 -33.77
N VAL A 129 43.66 42.95 -32.96
CA VAL A 129 44.14 44.11 -32.13
C VAL A 129 42.87 44.65 -31.39
N VAL A 130 42.74 44.79 -30.06
CA VAL A 130 43.41 45.63 -29.00
C VAL A 130 42.90 47.10 -28.93
N LEU A 131 42.74 47.80 -27.78
CA LEU A 131 42.21 47.51 -26.41
C LEU A 131 42.38 48.76 -25.47
N GLU A 132 41.32 49.22 -24.77
CA GLU A 132 41.36 50.20 -23.63
C GLU A 132 40.10 50.00 -22.72
N GLY A 133 40.01 50.33 -21.41
CA GLY A 133 41.01 50.76 -20.41
C GLY A 133 40.41 51.21 -19.02
N VAL A 134 41.20 51.10 -17.93
CA VAL A 134 41.23 51.91 -16.66
C VAL A 134 40.16 51.79 -15.52
N ASN A 135 40.61 51.25 -14.35
CA ASN A 135 40.56 51.70 -12.91
C ASN A 135 39.83 53.03 -12.44
N PRO A 136 39.71 53.40 -11.12
CA PRO A 136 39.25 52.69 -9.88
C PRO A 136 38.46 53.57 -8.81
N HIS A 137 38.06 52.96 -7.67
CA HIS A 137 38.01 53.52 -6.28
C HIS A 137 36.86 54.42 -5.69
N LEU A 138 36.82 54.43 -4.32
CA LEU A 138 36.01 55.22 -3.32
C LEU A 138 34.48 54.89 -3.21
N ARG A 139 33.77 54.81 -2.06
CA ARG A 139 33.76 55.32 -0.64
C ARG A 139 32.92 56.60 -0.39
N GLY A 140 31.78 56.49 0.33
CA GLY A 140 31.11 57.66 0.94
C GLY A 140 29.83 57.42 1.80
N ARG A 141 29.89 57.91 3.04
CA ARG A 141 28.85 58.42 4.00
C ARG A 141 27.54 59.01 3.42
N ARG A 142 26.44 59.33 4.14
CA ARG A 142 25.86 59.13 5.53
C ARG A 142 24.55 59.99 5.59
N VAL A 143 23.82 60.03 6.72
CA VAL A 143 22.64 60.91 7.04
C VAL A 143 21.35 60.36 6.40
N GLU A 144 20.30 59.90 7.10
CA GLU A 144 19.47 60.41 8.23
C GLU A 144 18.29 61.31 7.80
N ASN A 145 17.17 61.16 8.53
CA ASN A 145 15.92 61.95 8.46
C ASN A 145 15.04 61.73 7.20
N HIS A 146 13.69 61.74 7.28
CA HIS A 146 12.82 61.77 8.46
C HIS A 146 11.42 61.15 8.19
N LEU A 147 10.77 60.80 9.31
CA LEU A 147 9.33 60.73 9.57
C LEU A 147 8.41 61.50 8.61
N GLY A 148 7.28 60.89 8.20
CA GLY A 148 6.21 61.56 7.44
C GLY A 148 5.02 60.65 7.14
N ASN A 149 4.03 60.62 8.04
CA ASN A 149 2.79 59.83 7.90
C ASN A 149 1.75 60.53 6.98
N PRO A 150 0.56 59.93 6.68
CA PRO A 150 -0.26 60.19 5.48
C PRO A 150 -1.29 61.34 5.72
N PRO A 151 -2.53 61.43 5.14
CA PRO A 151 -3.24 60.70 4.06
C PRO A 151 -4.03 61.60 3.07
N VAL A 152 -5.14 61.08 2.50
CA VAL A 152 -6.35 61.73 1.92
C VAL A 152 -6.54 61.68 0.39
N HIS A 153 -7.76 61.30 -0.04
CA HIS A 153 -8.27 61.29 -1.42
C HIS A 153 -8.59 62.73 -1.93
N PRO A 154 -8.87 62.90 -3.23
CA PRO A 154 -10.27 63.21 -3.57
C PRO A 154 -10.80 62.51 -4.84
N THR A 155 -12.13 62.47 -4.95
CA THR A 155 -12.90 61.88 -6.05
C THR A 155 -13.25 62.89 -7.17
N GLU A 156 -13.18 62.38 -8.41
CA GLU A 156 -14.08 62.67 -9.56
C GLU A 156 -14.16 64.08 -10.20
N ILE A 157 -14.27 64.08 -11.53
CA ILE A 157 -15.49 64.49 -12.28
C ILE A 157 -15.32 64.19 -13.78
N ARG A 158 -16.25 63.40 -14.37
CA ARG A 158 -16.65 63.27 -15.81
C ARG A 158 -15.54 63.03 -16.87
N THR A 159 -15.70 62.18 -17.89
CA THR A 159 -16.89 61.90 -18.71
C THR A 159 -17.03 60.41 -19.08
N SER A 160 -18.20 60.03 -19.59
CA SER A 160 -18.54 58.68 -20.06
C SER A 160 -18.12 58.40 -21.51
N ILE A 161 -17.51 57.23 -21.78
CA ILE A 161 -17.64 56.42 -23.03
C ILE A 161 -16.95 55.05 -22.81
N SER A 162 -17.52 53.99 -23.37
CA SER A 162 -16.95 52.63 -23.46
C SER A 162 -17.73 51.81 -24.50
N PRO A 163 -17.26 50.62 -24.95
CA PRO A 163 -15.89 50.27 -25.32
C PRO A 163 -15.82 49.57 -26.70
N SER A 164 -14.65 49.60 -27.38
CA SER A 164 -14.41 48.76 -28.56
C SER A 164 -12.92 48.47 -28.81
N SER A 165 -12.59 47.17 -28.78
CA SER A 165 -11.75 46.38 -29.71
C SER A 165 -10.60 47.06 -30.47
N ALA A 166 -9.33 46.62 -30.41
CA ALA A 166 -8.74 45.27 -30.54
C ALA A 166 -8.64 44.72 -31.98
N VAL A 167 -7.40 44.40 -32.37
CA VAL A 167 -6.94 43.48 -33.44
C VAL A 167 -5.60 42.95 -32.91
N GLU A 168 -5.51 41.74 -32.36
CA GLU A 168 -5.40 40.43 -33.02
C GLU A 168 -4.15 40.20 -33.89
N LEU A 169 -3.43 39.12 -33.59
CA LEU A 169 -2.61 38.37 -34.53
C LEU A 169 -3.06 36.90 -34.45
N ASN A 170 -3.36 36.31 -35.60
CA ASN A 170 -3.97 35.00 -35.75
C ASN A 170 -3.29 34.30 -36.95
N THR A 171 -2.96 33.01 -36.91
CA THR A 171 -3.76 31.92 -37.51
C THR A 171 -3.12 30.58 -37.07
N THR A 172 -3.84 29.58 -36.51
CA THR A 172 -4.74 28.57 -37.12
C THR A 172 -4.03 27.61 -38.10
N SER A 173 -4.43 26.35 -38.30
CA SER A 173 -5.77 25.72 -38.25
C SER A 173 -5.66 24.18 -37.99
N ALA A 174 -6.70 23.34 -37.92
CA ALA A 174 -8.10 23.54 -38.31
C ALA A 174 -9.12 22.68 -37.53
N LEU A 175 -10.26 23.30 -37.24
CA LEU A 175 -11.59 22.76 -37.59
C LEU A 175 -12.35 23.86 -38.34
N ALA A 176 -13.31 23.50 -39.19
CA ALA A 176 -13.78 24.36 -40.28
C ALA A 176 -15.03 25.20 -39.96
N ASN A 177 -15.21 26.29 -40.71
CA ASN A 177 -16.50 26.99 -40.89
C ASN A 177 -16.46 27.85 -42.16
N TYR A 178 -17.54 27.87 -42.96
CA TYR A 178 -17.95 29.02 -43.78
C TYR A 178 -19.36 28.83 -44.41
N ALA A 179 -20.14 29.92 -44.37
CA ALA A 179 -21.30 30.27 -45.20
C ALA A 179 -21.30 31.83 -45.26
N THR A 180 -21.97 32.58 -46.14
CA THR A 180 -23.05 32.35 -47.13
C THR A 180 -22.53 32.66 -48.58
N GLU A 181 -23.25 32.94 -49.68
CA GLU A 181 -24.59 33.53 -49.95
C GLU A 181 -25.05 33.38 -51.43
N ALA A 182 -26.33 33.67 -51.73
CA ALA A 182 -26.98 33.81 -53.06
C ALA A 182 -27.13 32.50 -53.92
N ASP A 183 -28.22 32.23 -54.68
CA ASP A 183 -29.44 32.98 -55.07
C ASP A 183 -30.61 32.02 -55.46
N CYS A 184 -31.84 32.55 -55.57
CA CYS A 184 -33.01 32.09 -56.34
C CYS A 184 -33.28 30.57 -56.60
N SER A 185 -34.30 29.97 -55.96
CA SER A 185 -35.73 30.06 -56.39
C SER A 185 -36.64 28.83 -56.12
N LYS A 186 -37.92 29.13 -55.78
CA LYS A 186 -39.18 28.37 -56.02
C LYS A 186 -39.51 27.04 -55.30
N HIS A 187 -40.84 26.82 -55.30
CA HIS A 187 -41.69 25.66 -55.01
C HIS A 187 -41.11 24.28 -55.46
N GLU A 188 -41.58 23.11 -55.00
CA GLU A 188 -43.01 22.76 -54.83
C GLU A 188 -43.30 21.63 -53.79
N THR A 189 -44.52 21.07 -53.81
CA THR A 189 -45.15 20.33 -52.71
C THR A 189 -45.39 18.83 -52.99
N LEU A 190 -45.74 18.08 -51.93
CA LEU A 190 -46.51 16.82 -51.90
C LEU A 190 -45.85 15.45 -52.21
N LYS A 191 -45.91 14.58 -51.18
CA LYS A 191 -46.39 13.17 -51.12
C LYS A 191 -47.11 12.58 -52.37
N PRO A 192 -47.27 11.23 -52.51
CA PRO A 192 -46.49 10.07 -51.97
C PRO A 192 -46.44 8.80 -52.90
N ARG A 193 -45.94 7.66 -52.34
CA ARG A 193 -46.30 6.22 -52.60
C ARG A 193 -45.72 5.42 -53.83
N VAL A 194 -45.15 4.22 -53.52
CA VAL A 194 -45.46 2.84 -54.06
C VAL A 194 -45.31 2.60 -55.58
N ASP A 195 -44.66 1.58 -56.18
CA ASP A 195 -43.94 0.31 -55.81
C ASP A 195 -43.06 -0.11 -57.06
N PRO A 196 -42.73 -1.38 -57.44
CA PRO A 196 -42.27 -2.58 -56.71
C PRO A 196 -41.03 -3.31 -57.32
N SER A 197 -40.45 -4.23 -56.54
CA SER A 197 -39.87 -5.55 -56.92
C SER A 197 -38.87 -5.74 -58.11
N SER A 198 -37.68 -6.30 -57.82
CA SER A 198 -37.30 -7.72 -58.11
C SER A 198 -35.76 -7.96 -58.04
N GLY A 199 -35.23 -9.11 -57.60
CA GLY A 199 -35.87 -10.24 -56.90
C GLY A 199 -34.95 -11.47 -56.70
N ARG A 200 -35.40 -12.39 -55.82
CA ARG A 200 -34.95 -13.79 -55.58
C ARG A 200 -33.59 -14.06 -54.91
N ALA A 201 -33.62 -15.03 -53.99
CA ALA A 201 -32.52 -15.76 -53.35
C ALA A 201 -32.81 -17.28 -53.50
N PRO A 202 -32.45 -18.18 -52.56
CA PRO A 202 -31.11 -18.62 -52.09
C PRO A 202 -30.82 -20.10 -52.48
N PHE A 203 -29.65 -20.68 -52.15
CA PHE A 203 -29.50 -22.12 -51.77
C PHE A 203 -28.11 -22.46 -51.15
N GLN A 204 -27.91 -23.73 -50.75
CA GLN A 204 -26.84 -24.28 -49.90
C GLN A 204 -25.78 -25.10 -50.67
N PHE A 205 -24.66 -25.46 -50.02
CA PHE A 205 -23.98 -26.77 -50.14
C PHE A 205 -23.31 -27.12 -48.77
N VAL A 206 -23.38 -28.29 -48.11
CA VAL A 206 -23.51 -29.73 -48.48
C VAL A 206 -22.19 -30.31 -49.05
N TRP A 207 -21.57 -31.39 -48.57
CA TRP A 207 -21.68 -32.27 -47.37
C TRP A 207 -20.38 -33.12 -47.28
N ALA A 208 -20.18 -33.93 -46.23
CA ALA A 208 -19.29 -35.12 -46.27
C ALA A 208 -19.72 -36.19 -45.25
N GLU A 209 -19.79 -37.46 -45.68
CA GLU A 209 -20.14 -38.65 -44.86
C GLU A 209 -19.33 -39.87 -45.35
N PRO A 210 -19.33 -41.02 -44.65
CA PRO A 210 -20.18 -42.11 -45.14
C PRO A 210 -20.83 -43.05 -44.07
N ASP A 211 -22.16 -43.13 -44.11
CA ASP A 211 -23.03 -44.33 -44.08
C ASP A 211 -22.43 -45.72 -43.77
N HIS A 212 -22.96 -46.42 -42.75
CA HIS A 212 -23.56 -47.77 -42.88
C HIS A 212 -24.00 -48.45 -41.55
N GLY A 213 -25.21 -49.05 -41.53
CA GLY A 213 -25.35 -50.42 -40.96
C GLY A 213 -26.43 -50.81 -39.93
N LYS A 214 -27.70 -50.89 -40.35
CA LYS A 214 -28.69 -51.96 -39.97
C LYS A 214 -29.12 -52.20 -38.48
N LYS A 215 -30.43 -52.02 -38.22
CA LYS A 215 -31.46 -52.98 -37.67
C LYS A 215 -31.15 -53.74 -36.34
N ARG A 216 -32.09 -53.96 -35.39
CA ARG A 216 -33.54 -54.29 -35.52
C ARG A 216 -34.27 -54.34 -34.13
N HIS A 217 -35.58 -54.00 -34.06
CA HIS A 217 -36.64 -54.30 -33.02
C HIS A 217 -36.30 -54.23 -31.50
N VAL A 218 -37.15 -53.72 -30.59
CA VAL A 218 -38.59 -54.02 -30.31
C VAL A 218 -39.44 -52.74 -30.11
N SER A 219 -40.76 -52.86 -29.99
CA SER A 219 -41.80 -51.80 -30.10
C SER A 219 -43.18 -52.33 -29.58
N PRO A 220 -44.27 -51.53 -29.41
CA PRO A 220 -44.45 -50.09 -29.05
C PRO A 220 -45.69 -49.84 -28.08
N GLU A 221 -46.35 -48.67 -28.19
CA GLU A 221 -47.74 -48.28 -27.76
C GLU A 221 -47.97 -47.61 -26.37
N PHE A 222 -48.91 -46.65 -26.15
CA PHE A 222 -49.39 -45.46 -26.94
C PHE A 222 -50.31 -44.51 -26.09
N THR A 223 -50.60 -43.29 -26.60
CA THR A 223 -51.83 -42.43 -26.46
C THR A 223 -52.24 -41.64 -25.17
N THR A 224 -51.96 -40.32 -25.19
CA THR A 224 -52.90 -39.15 -25.13
C THR A 224 -54.07 -38.97 -24.11
N SER A 225 -53.89 -38.01 -23.16
CA SER A 225 -54.72 -36.82 -22.78
C SER A 225 -56.29 -36.80 -22.69
N THR A 226 -56.85 -36.18 -21.62
CA THR A 226 -58.17 -35.46 -21.66
C THR A 226 -58.49 -34.43 -20.52
N ARG A 227 -58.82 -33.18 -20.93
CA ARG A 227 -59.87 -32.20 -20.46
C ARG A 227 -60.20 -31.82 -18.98
N CYS A 228 -60.10 -30.50 -18.72
CA CYS A 228 -61.11 -29.51 -18.26
C CYS A 228 -62.14 -29.80 -17.11
N ALA A 229 -62.30 -28.85 -16.15
CA ALA A 229 -63.43 -27.87 -16.13
C ALA A 229 -63.61 -27.02 -14.82
N VAL A 230 -64.00 -25.76 -15.04
CA VAL A 230 -64.59 -24.69 -14.18
C VAL A 230 -65.20 -25.04 -12.81
N GLY A 231 -64.93 -24.20 -11.80
CA GLY A 231 -65.77 -24.06 -10.59
C GLY A 231 -65.51 -22.76 -9.80
N SER A 232 -66.46 -21.82 -9.80
CA SER A 232 -66.34 -20.53 -9.08
C SER A 232 -67.51 -20.30 -8.11
N LYS A 233 -67.24 -19.64 -6.95
CA LYS A 233 -68.25 -18.90 -6.18
C LYS A 233 -67.62 -17.88 -5.23
N ARG A 234 -68.48 -17.04 -4.64
CA ARG A 234 -68.20 -15.71 -4.06
C ARG A 234 -68.73 -15.58 -2.62
N ARG A 235 -68.14 -14.61 -1.90
CA ARG A 235 -68.77 -13.66 -0.94
C ARG A 235 -69.05 -14.05 0.54
N ASN A 236 -68.64 -13.09 1.39
CA ASN A 236 -69.32 -12.52 2.57
C ASN A 236 -69.22 -13.21 3.96
N GLY A 237 -69.17 -12.36 5.00
CA GLY A 237 -69.02 -12.73 6.42
C GLY A 237 -67.82 -12.04 7.09
N ALA A 238 -67.64 -10.72 7.05
CA ALA A 238 -68.45 -9.67 7.70
C ALA A 238 -68.30 -9.61 9.25
N SER A 239 -67.26 -8.91 9.69
CA SER A 239 -67.24 -7.88 10.75
C SER A 239 -67.52 -8.20 12.23
N CYS A 240 -66.82 -7.42 13.09
CA CYS A 240 -67.15 -7.00 14.45
C CYS A 240 -67.01 -7.99 15.63
N GLY A 241 -66.03 -7.69 16.50
CA GLY A 241 -66.43 -7.14 17.80
C GLY A 241 -65.59 -7.51 19.04
N SER A 242 -64.84 -6.52 19.57
CA SER A 242 -64.76 -6.15 21.02
C SER A 242 -64.21 -7.18 22.06
N VAL A 243 -63.56 -6.81 23.18
CA VAL A 243 -63.05 -5.50 23.67
C VAL A 243 -61.95 -5.70 24.75
N SER A 244 -60.79 -5.04 24.57
CA SER A 244 -59.93 -4.35 25.56
C SER A 244 -59.35 -5.00 26.87
N VAL A 245 -58.18 -4.45 27.25
CA VAL A 245 -57.76 -3.98 28.61
C VAL A 245 -56.71 -4.75 29.47
N ARG A 246 -55.51 -4.13 29.50
CA ARG A 246 -54.51 -3.90 30.57
C ARG A 246 -53.69 -5.05 31.22
N ARG A 247 -52.36 -4.90 31.01
CA ARG A 247 -51.21 -5.02 31.96
C ARG A 247 -51.50 -5.36 33.43
N LEU A 248 -50.65 -6.22 34.02
CA LEU A 248 -49.74 -5.88 35.14
C LEU A 248 -48.60 -6.93 35.28
N GLY A 249 -47.61 -6.68 36.15
CA GLY A 249 -46.30 -7.38 36.18
C GLY A 249 -46.13 -8.53 37.19
N PRO A 250 -44.93 -9.15 37.28
CA PRO A 250 -44.68 -10.41 38.00
C PRO A 250 -44.11 -10.27 39.44
N PRO A 251 -44.30 -11.27 40.33
CA PRO A 251 -43.66 -11.37 41.65
C PRO A 251 -42.47 -12.38 41.73
N PRO A 252 -41.66 -12.40 42.82
CA PRO A 252 -40.34 -13.06 42.89
C PRO A 252 -40.12 -14.04 44.11
N LEU A 253 -38.89 -14.55 44.34
CA LEU A 253 -38.09 -14.45 45.62
C LEU A 253 -37.05 -15.59 45.93
N THR A 254 -35.88 -15.19 46.50
CA THR A 254 -35.01 -15.88 47.52
C THR A 254 -34.25 -17.21 47.22
N ALA A 255 -33.12 -17.60 47.89
CA ALA A 255 -32.03 -16.88 48.61
C ALA A 255 -30.85 -17.79 49.11
N ARG A 256 -29.61 -17.23 49.19
CA ARG A 256 -28.43 -17.56 50.08
C ARG A 256 -27.66 -18.92 49.96
N GLY A 257 -26.34 -18.90 50.28
CA GLY A 257 -25.38 -20.04 50.45
C GLY A 257 -24.90 -20.19 51.92
N PRO A 258 -23.64 -20.58 52.29
CA PRO A 258 -22.41 -20.98 51.52
C PRO A 258 -21.57 -22.17 52.15
N PHE A 259 -20.25 -22.31 51.83
CA PHE A 259 -19.09 -22.91 52.59
C PHE A 259 -18.28 -24.16 52.09
N ILE A 260 -16.93 -24.01 52.14
CA ILE A 260 -15.79 -24.89 52.59
C ILE A 260 -15.47 -26.31 52.00
N SER A 261 -14.34 -26.34 51.24
CA SER A 261 -13.12 -27.20 51.21
C SER A 261 -13.02 -28.72 51.57
N SER A 262 -12.14 -29.41 50.80
CA SER A 262 -11.04 -30.34 51.22
C SER A 262 -11.21 -31.88 51.24
N SER A 263 -10.04 -32.55 51.07
CA SER A 263 -9.64 -33.94 51.44
C SER A 263 -10.15 -35.21 50.69
N VAL A 264 -9.38 -35.65 49.68
CA VAL A 264 -8.46 -36.83 49.72
C VAL A 264 -8.97 -38.24 50.15
N LEU A 265 -8.88 -39.19 49.18
CA LEU A 265 -8.65 -40.67 49.24
C LEU A 265 -9.55 -41.62 50.06
N LEU A 266 -10.07 -42.67 49.38
CA LEU A 266 -9.67 -44.08 49.58
C LEU A 266 -10.11 -45.02 48.41
N ARG A 267 -9.76 -46.32 48.47
CA ARG A 267 -9.82 -47.38 47.40
C ARG A 267 -10.97 -48.40 47.68
N PRO A 268 -11.13 -49.62 47.03
CA PRO A 268 -10.36 -50.33 45.98
C PRO A 268 -11.19 -51.15 44.92
N ALA A 269 -10.57 -52.18 44.30
CA ALA A 269 -11.04 -53.23 43.36
C ALA A 269 -10.92 -52.89 41.85
N THR A 270 -10.04 -53.49 41.00
CA THR A 270 -9.73 -54.89 40.58
C THR A 270 -10.77 -55.55 39.65
N SER A 271 -10.44 -56.28 38.57
CA SER A 271 -9.19 -56.40 37.77
C SER A 271 -9.41 -57.32 36.56
N THR A 272 -9.28 -56.86 35.31
CA THR A 272 -9.01 -57.69 34.09
C THR A 272 -8.75 -56.83 32.84
N ALA A 273 -7.49 -56.56 32.47
CA ALA A 273 -7.12 -56.00 31.14
C ALA A 273 -5.60 -56.09 30.86
N MET A 274 -5.03 -57.29 30.74
CA MET A 274 -3.57 -57.46 30.57
C MET A 274 -3.17 -58.34 29.36
N TRP A 275 -3.76 -58.06 28.18
CA TRP A 275 -3.47 -58.76 26.92
C TRP A 275 -3.38 -57.86 25.67
N PHE A 276 -3.16 -56.55 25.84
CA PHE A 276 -3.01 -55.60 24.73
C PHE A 276 -1.76 -54.71 24.76
N LEU A 277 -0.88 -54.85 25.77
CA LEU A 277 0.25 -53.92 25.99
C LEU A 277 1.62 -54.35 25.43
N LEU A 278 1.67 -55.40 24.59
CA LEU A 278 2.91 -55.92 23.99
C LEU A 278 3.01 -55.72 22.46
N LEU A 279 2.09 -54.97 21.86
CA LEU A 279 2.06 -54.68 20.41
C LEU A 279 2.23 -53.19 20.08
N HIS A 280 2.79 -52.40 21.01
CA HIS A 280 3.04 -50.96 20.87
C HIS A 280 4.46 -50.52 21.28
N LEU A 281 5.40 -51.46 21.45
CA LEU A 281 6.81 -51.21 21.77
C LEU A 281 7.76 -51.71 20.66
N GLY A 282 7.36 -51.51 19.40
CA GLY A 282 8.01 -52.16 18.24
C GLY A 282 8.01 -51.38 16.93
N LEU A 283 7.96 -50.04 16.96
CA LEU A 283 8.16 -49.23 15.74
C LEU A 283 8.67 -47.79 16.01
N THR A 284 9.50 -47.61 17.05
CA THR A 284 10.23 -46.35 17.30
C THR A 284 11.53 -46.28 16.51
N ALA A 285 11.40 -46.31 15.19
CA ALA A 285 12.42 -45.93 14.20
C ALA A 285 11.66 -45.32 13.00
N THR A 286 12.02 -44.17 12.47
CA THR A 286 13.36 -43.55 12.39
C THR A 286 13.39 -42.08 12.83
N LEU A 287 14.50 -41.67 13.48
CA LEU A 287 14.86 -40.27 13.73
C LEU A 287 15.42 -39.63 12.45
N THR A 288 14.60 -39.57 11.38
CA THR A 288 14.99 -38.99 10.09
C THR A 288 15.42 -37.53 10.25
N ARG A 289 16.73 -37.26 10.15
CA ARG A 289 17.31 -35.95 10.50
C ARG A 289 17.07 -35.01 9.32
N ALA A 290 16.18 -34.04 9.50
CA ALA A 290 15.92 -33.03 8.48
C ALA A 290 17.20 -32.22 8.13
N GLU A 291 17.11 -31.37 7.12
CA GLU A 291 18.07 -30.27 6.92
C GLU A 291 18.33 -29.56 8.27
N LEU A 292 19.61 -29.30 8.55
CA LEU A 292 20.01 -28.69 9.82
C LEU A 292 19.95 -27.18 9.67
N LEU A 293 19.27 -26.51 10.61
CA LEU A 293 19.13 -25.07 10.64
C LEU A 293 19.60 -24.55 12.00
N LEU A 294 20.61 -23.69 11.98
CA LEU A 294 21.05 -22.89 13.11
C LEU A 294 20.68 -21.43 12.80
N SER A 295 19.67 -20.90 13.49
CA SER A 295 19.28 -19.51 13.31
C SER A 295 20.29 -18.58 14.00
N LEU A 296 20.71 -17.55 13.27
CA LEU A 296 21.53 -16.46 13.79
C LEU A 296 20.68 -15.22 14.13
N ASN A 297 19.37 -15.38 14.29
CA ASN A 297 18.47 -14.34 14.81
C ASN A 297 18.66 -14.12 16.33
N GLY A 298 18.01 -13.08 16.88
CA GLY A 298 17.99 -12.71 18.30
C GLY A 298 18.90 -11.52 18.67
N PRO A 299 18.85 -11.05 19.93
CA PRO A 299 19.60 -9.90 20.45
C PRO A 299 21.05 -10.27 20.82
N TYR A 300 21.71 -11.03 19.95
CA TYR A 300 23.06 -11.57 20.15
C TYR A 300 24.08 -10.96 19.17
N TRP A 301 23.70 -9.89 18.48
CA TRP A 301 24.58 -9.12 17.60
C TRP A 301 25.07 -7.87 18.34
N THR A 302 26.14 -7.29 17.82
CA THR A 302 26.59 -5.94 18.13
C THR A 302 26.68 -5.15 16.84
N VAL A 303 26.29 -3.87 16.85
CA VAL A 303 26.48 -2.96 15.72
C VAL A 303 27.42 -1.82 16.09
N ALA A 304 28.36 -1.50 15.19
CA ALA A 304 29.34 -0.43 15.37
C ALA A 304 29.37 0.52 14.15
N GLY A 305 29.54 1.82 14.42
CA GLY A 305 29.70 2.86 13.38
C GLY A 305 31.14 2.95 12.85
N SER A 306 31.36 3.71 11.76
CA SER A 306 32.62 3.64 10.99
C SER A 306 33.90 4.10 11.70
N ASN A 307 33.76 4.69 12.89
CA ASN A 307 34.84 5.23 13.71
C ASN A 307 34.95 4.56 15.10
N ASP A 308 34.22 3.47 15.33
CA ASP A 308 34.12 2.72 16.59
C ASP A 308 33.66 3.54 17.83
N THR A 309 33.24 4.80 17.67
CA THR A 309 32.78 5.64 18.80
C THR A 309 31.39 5.27 19.31
N VAL A 310 30.58 4.63 18.45
CA VAL A 310 29.30 4.02 18.79
C VAL A 310 29.43 2.52 18.54
N SER A 311 29.26 1.72 19.59
CA SER A 311 29.18 0.25 19.53
C SER A 311 28.15 -0.21 20.55
N VAL A 312 27.09 -0.88 20.09
CA VAL A 312 25.91 -1.20 20.90
C VAL A 312 25.37 -2.61 20.62
N PRO A 313 24.61 -3.23 21.55
CA PRO A 313 23.86 -4.44 21.27
C PRO A 313 22.86 -4.23 20.13
N ALA A 314 22.66 -5.25 19.31
CA ALA A 314 21.77 -5.22 18.16
C ALA A 314 20.88 -6.46 18.07
N THR A 315 19.68 -6.30 17.50
CA THR A 315 18.71 -7.38 17.29
C THR A 315 18.57 -7.71 15.81
N VAL A 316 18.44 -9.00 15.49
CA VAL A 316 18.24 -9.49 14.12
C VAL A 316 17.06 -10.48 14.08
N PRO A 317 16.05 -10.33 13.20
CA PRO A 317 15.86 -9.22 12.26
C PRO A 317 15.74 -7.86 12.95
N GLY A 318 16.27 -6.81 12.30
CA GLY A 318 16.36 -5.46 12.87
C GLY A 318 17.08 -4.49 11.95
N GLY A 319 17.22 -3.24 12.42
CA GLY A 319 17.86 -2.16 11.67
C GLY A 319 18.27 -0.98 12.55
N ILE A 320 19.22 -0.21 12.05
CA ILE A 320 20.10 0.65 12.87
C ILE A 320 19.36 1.68 13.73
N TYR A 321 18.28 2.26 13.21
CA TYR A 321 17.50 3.24 13.97
C TYR A 321 16.78 2.62 15.18
N THR A 322 16.40 1.34 15.10
CA THR A 322 15.82 0.63 16.25
C THR A 322 16.89 0.21 17.27
N ASP A 323 18.06 -0.26 16.82
CA ASP A 323 19.17 -0.65 17.70
C ASP A 323 19.73 0.56 18.48
N LEU A 324 20.00 1.69 17.80
CA LEU A 324 20.48 2.92 18.43
C LEU A 324 19.45 3.53 19.40
N ARG A 325 18.15 3.42 19.09
CA ARG A 325 17.06 3.82 19.99
C ARG A 325 17.01 2.93 21.24
N ALA A 326 17.10 1.60 21.06
CA ALA A 326 17.09 0.64 22.17
C ALA A 326 18.31 0.78 23.10
N ALA A 327 19.47 1.18 22.54
CA ALA A 327 20.68 1.46 23.29
C ALA A 327 20.74 2.86 23.93
N GLY A 328 19.78 3.74 23.66
CA GLY A 328 19.76 5.11 24.19
C GLY A 328 20.79 6.05 23.56
N VAL A 329 21.24 5.77 22.34
CA VAL A 329 22.14 6.64 21.55
C VAL A 329 21.36 7.74 20.82
N LEU A 330 20.06 7.53 20.58
CA LEU A 330 19.14 8.56 20.11
C LEU A 330 18.40 9.17 21.32
N ASP A 331 18.47 10.49 21.49
CA ASP A 331 17.90 11.24 22.63
C ASP A 331 16.37 11.13 22.80
N GLY A 332 15.65 10.46 21.90
CA GLY A 332 14.21 10.33 21.93
C GLY A 332 13.63 9.51 20.78
N ASP A 333 12.34 9.72 20.50
CA ASP A 333 11.68 9.08 19.37
C ASP A 333 12.19 9.67 18.04
N PRO A 334 12.60 8.87 17.04
CA PRO A 334 12.92 9.35 15.70
C PRO A 334 11.79 10.15 15.05
N PHE A 335 10.52 9.89 15.39
CA PHE A 335 9.38 10.64 14.86
C PHE A 335 9.05 11.90 15.65
N TYR A 336 9.75 12.26 16.72
CA TYR A 336 9.49 13.48 17.47
C TYR A 336 10.03 14.73 16.75
N ARG A 337 9.17 15.72 16.51
CA ARG A 337 9.47 17.03 15.90
C ARG A 337 10.27 16.96 14.60
N PHE A 338 11.57 17.25 14.65
CA PHE A 338 12.49 17.35 13.50
C PHE A 338 13.55 16.23 13.52
N ASN A 339 13.30 15.14 14.24
CA ASN A 339 14.30 14.12 14.52
C ASN A 339 14.69 13.28 13.30
N ASP A 340 13.90 13.31 12.24
CA ASP A 340 14.25 12.79 10.91
C ASP A 340 15.46 13.51 10.29
N VAL A 341 15.58 14.84 10.47
CA VAL A 341 16.77 15.60 10.08
C VAL A 341 17.87 15.52 11.15
N LEU A 342 17.52 15.57 12.45
CA LEU A 342 18.51 15.48 13.52
C LEU A 342 19.31 14.17 13.49
N TYR A 343 18.62 13.05 13.27
CA TYR A 343 19.23 11.71 13.19
C TYR A 343 19.59 11.29 11.76
N ARG A 344 19.66 12.23 10.81
CA ARG A 344 20.15 11.98 9.45
C ARG A 344 21.62 11.50 9.42
N TRP A 345 22.40 11.80 10.46
CA TRP A 345 23.77 11.29 10.60
C TRP A 345 23.85 9.76 10.56
N VAL A 346 22.85 9.06 11.10
CA VAL A 346 22.79 7.58 11.13
C VAL A 346 22.79 7.01 9.70
N ALA A 347 21.98 7.57 8.80
CA ALA A 347 21.92 7.17 7.39
C ALA A 347 23.20 7.53 6.58
N ARG A 348 24.04 8.41 7.10
CA ARG A 348 25.28 8.89 6.45
C ARG A 348 26.54 8.18 6.95
N ASP A 349 26.45 7.41 8.05
CA ASP A 349 27.54 6.56 8.54
C ASP A 349 27.48 5.14 7.94
N ASN A 350 28.61 4.42 7.97
CA ASN A 350 28.69 3.01 7.63
C ASN A 350 28.59 2.17 8.91
N TRP A 351 27.87 1.04 8.86
CA TRP A 351 27.55 0.25 10.05
C TRP A 351 27.96 -1.20 9.90
N THR A 352 28.68 -1.73 10.87
CA THR A 352 29.10 -3.15 10.91
C THR A 352 28.31 -3.90 11.96
N TYR A 353 27.46 -4.84 11.51
CA TYR A 353 26.79 -5.82 12.38
C TYR A 353 27.70 -7.05 12.53
N SER A 354 28.15 -7.35 13.74
CA SER A 354 29.00 -8.51 14.03
C SER A 354 28.36 -9.42 15.09
N ARG A 355 28.58 -10.73 14.97
CA ARG A 355 28.16 -11.75 15.94
C ARG A 355 29.13 -12.93 15.97
N THR A 356 29.36 -13.48 17.16
CA THR A 356 30.00 -14.80 17.32
C THR A 356 28.96 -15.92 17.52
N PHE A 357 29.30 -17.14 17.11
CA PHE A 357 28.43 -18.31 17.28
C PHE A 357 29.21 -19.63 17.41
N ALA A 358 28.70 -20.48 18.29
CA ALA A 358 29.05 -21.89 18.38
C ALA A 358 28.39 -22.69 17.24
N ILE A 359 28.97 -23.82 16.85
CA ILE A 359 28.39 -24.74 15.87
C ILE A 359 28.81 -26.18 16.18
N ASP A 360 27.84 -27.08 16.37
CA ASP A 360 28.06 -28.52 16.54
C ASP A 360 28.73 -29.07 15.28
N ALA A 361 30.06 -29.13 15.28
CA ALA A 361 30.88 -29.47 14.14
C ALA A 361 30.67 -30.93 13.69
N ASP A 362 30.49 -31.85 14.66
CA ASP A 362 30.22 -33.27 14.41
C ASP A 362 28.86 -33.48 13.70
N THR A 363 27.89 -32.59 13.93
CA THR A 363 26.59 -32.58 13.24
C THR A 363 26.57 -31.77 11.93
N PHE A 364 27.14 -30.57 11.91
CA PHE A 364 27.03 -29.63 10.78
C PHE A 364 28.11 -29.84 9.71
N LEU A 365 29.38 -30.01 10.09
CA LEU A 365 30.49 -30.11 9.13
C LEU A 365 30.58 -31.51 8.47
N THR A 366 29.82 -32.49 8.95
CA THR A 366 29.63 -33.79 8.28
C THR A 366 28.72 -33.72 7.05
N LYS A 367 27.86 -32.69 6.96
CA LYS A 367 27.00 -32.43 5.77
C LYS A 367 27.81 -32.04 4.55
N ARG A 368 27.33 -32.33 3.33
CA ARG A 368 28.06 -31.94 2.10
C ARG A 368 28.14 -30.42 1.94
N GLN A 369 27.00 -29.74 2.10
CA GLN A 369 26.88 -28.29 2.05
C GLN A 369 26.65 -27.71 3.44
N VAL A 370 27.22 -26.53 3.67
CA VAL A 370 26.86 -25.62 4.77
C VAL A 370 26.83 -24.21 4.17
N THR A 371 25.65 -23.60 4.14
CA THR A 371 25.43 -22.25 3.61
C THR A 371 24.98 -21.28 4.69
N LEU A 372 25.49 -20.05 4.66
CA LEU A 372 24.94 -18.90 5.37
C LEU A 372 23.92 -18.25 4.45
N VAL A 373 22.67 -18.16 4.90
CA VAL A 373 21.56 -17.58 4.16
C VAL A 373 21.06 -16.33 4.87
N PHE A 374 20.89 -15.25 4.12
CA PHE A 374 20.19 -14.05 4.55
C PHE A 374 18.92 -13.92 3.71
N HIS A 375 17.77 -13.79 4.36
CA HIS A 375 16.48 -13.61 3.69
C HIS A 375 16.22 -12.18 3.22
N GLY A 376 17.07 -11.22 3.63
CA GLY A 376 17.04 -9.83 3.20
C GLY A 376 18.08 -9.00 3.96
N LEU A 377 18.85 -8.20 3.22
CA LEU A 377 19.87 -7.29 3.74
C LEU A 377 19.60 -5.91 3.15
N ASP A 378 19.43 -4.89 3.99
CA ASP A 378 19.13 -3.53 3.57
C ASP A 378 20.39 -2.64 3.66
N THR A 379 21.07 -2.28 2.57
CA THR A 379 20.91 -2.77 1.17
C THR A 379 22.25 -3.10 0.53
N VAL A 380 23.26 -2.24 0.70
CA VAL A 380 24.60 -2.44 0.14
C VAL A 380 25.55 -2.83 1.25
N ALA A 381 25.99 -4.09 1.25
CA ALA A 381 26.88 -4.62 2.29
C ALA A 381 27.84 -5.71 1.79
N GLU A 382 29.01 -5.78 2.41
CA GLU A 382 29.94 -6.91 2.29
C GLU A 382 29.81 -7.83 3.52
N VAL A 383 29.77 -9.14 3.28
CA VAL A 383 29.60 -10.17 4.32
C VAL A 383 30.92 -10.90 4.56
N PHE A 384 31.30 -11.04 5.82
CA PHE A 384 32.50 -11.77 6.26
C PHE A 384 32.11 -12.94 7.17
N VAL A 385 32.85 -14.06 7.06
CA VAL A 385 32.79 -15.19 7.99
C VAL A 385 34.21 -15.58 8.37
N ASN A 386 34.52 -15.59 9.67
CA ASN A 386 35.86 -15.88 10.18
C ASN A 386 36.96 -15.08 9.46
N ASP A 387 36.73 -13.76 9.37
CA ASP A 387 37.64 -12.76 8.79
C ASP A 387 37.82 -12.85 7.25
N VAL A 388 37.07 -13.73 6.58
CA VAL A 388 37.09 -13.92 5.11
C VAL A 388 35.80 -13.39 4.49
N SER A 389 35.91 -12.51 3.49
CA SER A 389 34.77 -12.03 2.69
C SER A 389 34.14 -13.18 1.89
N VAL A 390 32.82 -13.35 2.00
CA VAL A 390 32.05 -14.38 1.29
C VAL A 390 31.22 -13.81 0.14
N GLY A 391 31.06 -12.48 0.06
CA GLY A 391 30.44 -11.78 -1.05
C GLY A 391 29.82 -10.44 -0.68
N VAL A 392 29.34 -9.75 -1.71
CA VAL A 392 28.67 -8.45 -1.61
C VAL A 392 27.18 -8.53 -1.96
N THR A 393 26.42 -7.57 -1.45
CA THR A 393 24.97 -7.44 -1.60
C THR A 393 24.63 -6.01 -2.03
N ASN A 394 23.51 -5.85 -2.75
CA ASN A 394 23.09 -4.59 -3.37
C ASN A 394 21.57 -4.50 -3.65
N ASN A 395 20.77 -5.39 -3.05
CA ASN A 395 19.32 -5.45 -3.28
C ASN A 395 18.57 -5.97 -2.04
N MET A 396 17.83 -5.06 -1.42
CA MET A 396 17.00 -5.25 -0.23
C MET A 396 16.03 -6.42 -0.37
N PHE A 397 15.53 -6.62 -1.58
CA PHE A 397 14.42 -7.51 -1.91
C PHE A 397 14.85 -8.91 -2.35
N THR A 398 16.14 -9.27 -2.16
CA THR A 398 16.68 -10.59 -2.54
C THR A 398 17.25 -11.37 -1.36
N ARG A 399 17.01 -12.69 -1.39
CA ARG A 399 17.66 -13.71 -0.57
C ARG A 399 19.05 -14.00 -1.13
N TYR A 400 20.05 -13.98 -0.26
CA TYR A 400 21.45 -14.30 -0.56
C TYR A 400 21.88 -15.59 0.16
N SER A 401 22.61 -16.46 -0.54
CA SER A 401 23.13 -17.74 -0.01
C SER A 401 24.63 -17.86 -0.29
N PHE A 402 25.45 -17.95 0.76
CA PHE A 402 26.91 -18.05 0.69
C PHE A 402 27.39 -19.43 1.17
N PRO A 403 28.22 -20.18 0.42
CA PRO A 403 28.81 -21.43 0.90
C PRO A 403 29.95 -21.13 1.89
N VAL A 404 29.79 -21.57 3.15
CA VAL A 404 30.69 -21.22 4.26
C VAL A 404 31.43 -22.40 4.88
N LYS A 405 31.12 -23.65 4.47
CA LYS A 405 31.63 -24.88 5.10
C LYS A 405 33.16 -24.87 5.36
N SER A 406 33.95 -24.41 4.38
CA SER A 406 35.42 -24.40 4.46
C SER A 406 36.00 -23.27 5.31
N LEU A 407 35.18 -22.32 5.76
CA LEU A 407 35.57 -21.18 6.59
C LEU A 407 35.24 -21.41 8.06
N LEU A 408 34.29 -22.30 8.36
CA LEU A 408 33.82 -22.57 9.72
C LEU A 408 34.87 -23.35 10.53
N ARG A 409 35.08 -22.89 11.77
CA ARG A 409 35.99 -23.46 12.78
C ARG A 409 35.20 -24.42 13.68
N ALA A 410 35.84 -25.51 14.10
CA ALA A 410 35.26 -26.56 14.94
C ALA A 410 35.51 -26.37 16.46
N ASP A 411 36.00 -25.19 16.86
CA ASP A 411 36.33 -24.81 18.25
C ASP A 411 35.25 -23.90 18.88
N ASP A 412 34.03 -23.93 18.33
CA ASP A 412 32.89 -23.07 18.66
C ASP A 412 33.13 -21.54 18.55
N ASN A 413 34.27 -21.12 18.00
CA ASN A 413 34.67 -19.70 17.91
C ASN A 413 34.53 -19.15 16.48
N ASN A 414 33.30 -19.19 15.95
CA ASN A 414 32.99 -18.61 14.64
C ASN A 414 32.51 -17.16 14.76
N SER A 415 32.91 -16.30 13.82
CA SER A 415 32.38 -14.95 13.64
C SER A 415 31.67 -14.79 12.30
N VAL A 416 30.65 -13.94 12.28
CA VAL A 416 30.04 -13.38 11.07
C VAL A 416 29.98 -11.86 11.22
N GLU A 417 30.30 -11.13 10.15
CA GLU A 417 30.11 -9.69 10.06
C GLU A 417 29.36 -9.30 8.79
N VAL A 418 28.57 -8.24 8.87
CA VAL A 418 27.91 -7.61 7.73
C VAL A 418 28.20 -6.12 7.78
N ARG A 419 29.01 -5.64 6.82
CA ARG A 419 29.51 -4.27 6.77
C ARG A 419 28.70 -3.47 5.74
N PHE A 420 27.74 -2.69 6.23
CA PHE A 420 26.85 -1.86 5.40
C PHE A 420 27.53 -0.54 5.01
N LEU A 421 27.46 -0.21 3.72
CA LEU A 421 27.75 1.13 3.20
C LEU A 421 26.52 2.01 3.40
N SER A 422 26.72 3.27 3.80
CA SER A 422 25.66 4.29 3.86
C SER A 422 24.87 4.31 2.54
N PRO A 423 23.54 4.16 2.56
CA PRO A 423 22.74 4.10 1.33
C PRO A 423 22.79 5.42 0.55
N ILE A 424 22.91 6.55 1.25
CA ILE A 424 23.11 7.88 0.62
C ILE A 424 24.45 7.90 -0.14
N THR A 425 25.51 7.35 0.47
CA THR A 425 26.83 7.28 -0.15
C THR A 425 26.87 6.29 -1.33
N ALA A 426 26.19 5.14 -1.21
CA ALA A 426 26.08 4.17 -2.30
C ALA A 426 25.33 4.74 -3.51
N ALA A 427 24.19 5.40 -3.27
CA ALA A 427 23.37 6.03 -4.30
C ALA A 427 24.14 7.13 -5.08
N GLU A 428 24.86 8.01 -4.37
CA GLU A 428 25.71 9.04 -4.99
C GLU A 428 26.90 8.45 -5.76
N GLN A 429 27.46 7.31 -5.33
CA GLN A 429 28.53 6.61 -6.06
C GLN A 429 28.04 6.03 -7.39
N GLU A 430 26.92 5.31 -7.39
CA GLU A 430 26.30 4.76 -8.61
C GLU A 430 25.88 5.88 -9.58
N TYR A 431 25.24 6.94 -9.07
CA TYR A 431 24.91 8.12 -9.88
C TYR A 431 26.13 8.76 -10.54
N ARG A 432 27.24 8.93 -9.80
CA ARG A 432 28.48 9.48 -10.34
C ARG A 432 29.10 8.58 -11.40
N ALA A 433 29.12 7.26 -11.17
CA ALA A 433 29.66 6.30 -12.13
C ALA A 433 28.87 6.33 -13.46
N GLN A 434 27.54 6.33 -13.38
CA GLN A 434 26.67 6.36 -14.56
C GLN A 434 26.71 7.72 -15.28
N SER A 435 26.72 8.83 -14.52
CA SER A 435 26.82 10.19 -15.08
C SER A 435 28.18 10.43 -15.75
N ALA A 436 29.27 9.87 -15.23
CA ALA A 436 30.59 9.92 -15.86
C ALA A 436 30.65 9.13 -17.18
N ALA A 437 29.78 8.14 -17.37
CA ALA A 437 29.57 7.46 -18.65
C ALA A 437 28.66 8.22 -19.63
N GLY A 438 28.29 9.47 -19.31
CA GLY A 438 27.44 10.33 -20.16
C GLY A 438 25.94 10.02 -20.08
N HIS A 439 25.49 9.28 -19.06
CA HIS A 439 24.09 8.92 -18.88
C HIS A 439 23.58 9.33 -17.50
N THR A 440 22.62 10.26 -17.46
CA THR A 440 21.95 10.73 -16.24
C THR A 440 20.59 10.07 -16.06
N VAL A 441 20.28 9.57 -14.86
CA VAL A 441 18.96 9.00 -14.54
C VAL A 441 18.21 9.95 -13.59
N PRO A 442 17.12 10.61 -14.04
CA PRO A 442 16.36 11.52 -13.18
C PRO A 442 15.16 10.82 -12.48
N PRO A 443 14.55 11.43 -11.44
CA PRO A 443 14.92 12.70 -10.80
C PRO A 443 16.25 12.60 -10.06
N ARG A 444 16.93 13.73 -9.87
CA ARG A 444 18.20 13.76 -9.14
C ARG A 444 18.00 13.54 -7.63
N CYS A 445 17.04 14.27 -7.08
CA CYS A 445 16.66 14.28 -5.69
C CYS A 445 15.13 14.38 -5.61
N VAL A 446 14.57 14.02 -4.45
CA VAL A 446 13.18 14.34 -4.12
C VAL A 446 12.97 15.87 -4.00
N PRO A 447 11.73 16.38 -4.09
CA PRO A 447 11.40 17.77 -3.77
C PRO A 447 11.91 18.20 -2.39
N VAL A 448 12.19 19.49 -2.21
CA VAL A 448 12.83 20.02 -1.00
C VAL A 448 11.90 19.95 0.22
N GLU A 449 10.60 19.95 -0.03
CA GLU A 449 9.50 19.78 0.92
C GLU A 449 9.56 18.42 1.63
N TYR A 450 10.17 17.39 1.02
CA TYR A 450 10.21 16.03 1.57
C TYR A 450 11.31 15.85 2.65
N ASN A 451 12.13 16.89 2.91
CA ASN A 451 13.29 16.88 3.82
C ASN A 451 14.26 15.69 3.58
N GLY A 452 14.31 15.23 2.33
CA GLY A 452 14.82 13.92 1.95
C GLY A 452 16.26 13.88 1.43
N GLU A 453 16.57 12.83 0.69
CA GLU A 453 17.90 12.53 0.17
C GLU A 453 17.84 12.18 -1.33
N CYS A 454 19.00 12.21 -1.99
CA CYS A 454 19.10 12.09 -3.45
C CYS A 454 19.33 10.65 -3.95
N HIS A 455 19.12 10.42 -5.25
CA HIS A 455 19.62 9.24 -5.99
C HIS A 455 19.05 7.85 -5.62
N VAL A 456 17.93 7.76 -4.90
CA VAL A 456 17.34 6.47 -4.46
C VAL A 456 17.02 5.49 -5.60
N ASN A 457 16.72 6.01 -6.79
CA ASN A 457 16.49 5.26 -8.02
C ASN A 457 17.71 4.45 -8.51
N HIS A 458 18.93 4.76 -8.04
CA HIS A 458 20.11 3.94 -8.31
C HIS A 458 20.20 2.68 -7.42
N LEU A 459 19.39 2.57 -6.36
CA LEU A 459 19.42 1.44 -5.43
C LEU A 459 18.14 0.57 -5.51
N ARG A 460 18.31 -0.75 -5.34
CA ARG A 460 17.20 -1.67 -5.11
C ARG A 460 16.88 -1.75 -3.61
N LYS A 461 16.24 -0.69 -3.12
CA LYS A 461 15.79 -0.44 -1.74
C LYS A 461 14.35 0.10 -1.78
N MET A 462 13.65 0.10 -0.65
CA MET A 462 12.40 0.86 -0.46
C MET A 462 12.58 2.32 -0.92
N GLN A 463 11.86 2.75 -1.95
CA GLN A 463 12.10 4.06 -2.59
C GLN A 463 11.68 5.21 -1.67
N ALA A 464 10.53 5.08 -0.99
CA ALA A 464 10.04 6.07 -0.04
C ALA A 464 10.95 6.27 1.20
N SER A 465 11.93 5.39 1.45
CA SER A 465 12.88 5.55 2.58
C SER A 465 13.80 6.78 2.45
N PHE A 466 13.92 7.36 1.24
CA PHE A 466 14.65 8.62 0.99
C PHE A 466 13.73 9.87 1.06
N GLY A 467 12.47 9.70 1.49
CA GLY A 467 11.46 10.74 1.60
C GLY A 467 10.36 10.60 0.54
N TRP A 468 9.14 10.98 0.89
CA TRP A 468 7.97 11.01 0.00
C TRP A 468 6.98 12.13 0.39
N ASP A 469 6.02 12.49 -0.46
CA ASP A 469 4.99 13.53 -0.20
C ASP A 469 4.08 13.26 1.01
N TRP A 470 4.09 12.04 1.54
CA TRP A 470 3.48 11.64 2.81
C TRP A 470 4.47 11.07 3.83
N GLY A 471 5.77 10.95 3.52
CA GLY A 471 6.71 10.05 4.22
C GLY A 471 8.07 10.68 4.56
N PRO A 472 8.62 10.42 5.76
CA PRO A 472 9.90 10.97 6.17
C PRO A 472 11.04 10.19 5.52
N ALA A 473 12.16 10.87 5.23
CA ALA A 473 13.37 10.15 4.89
C ALA A 473 13.97 9.51 6.16
N PHE A 474 14.08 8.18 6.14
CA PHE A 474 14.94 7.39 7.03
C PHE A 474 15.63 6.29 6.20
N PRO A 475 16.75 6.61 5.51
CA PRO A 475 17.54 5.60 4.80
C PRO A 475 18.27 4.68 5.78
N SER A 476 17.53 3.76 6.40
CA SER A 476 18.03 2.76 7.35
C SER A 476 19.00 1.79 6.68
N VAL A 477 19.80 1.09 7.49
CA VAL A 477 20.51 -0.13 7.11
C VAL A 477 20.28 -1.21 8.15
N GLY A 478 20.33 -2.48 7.75
CA GLY A 478 20.14 -3.58 8.70
C GLY A 478 19.92 -4.94 8.08
N ILE A 479 19.94 -5.96 8.95
CA ILE A 479 19.59 -7.33 8.62
C ILE A 479 18.08 -7.46 8.81
N TRP A 480 17.31 -6.88 7.87
CA TRP A 480 15.87 -6.62 8.01
C TRP A 480 14.95 -7.86 7.90
N LYS A 481 15.51 -9.01 7.48
CA LYS A 481 14.87 -10.34 7.49
C LYS A 481 15.81 -11.37 8.13
N SER A 482 15.38 -12.62 8.24
CA SER A 482 16.08 -13.66 9.00
C SER A 482 17.44 -14.06 8.41
N VAL A 483 18.29 -14.64 9.27
CA VAL A 483 19.61 -15.17 8.92
C VAL A 483 19.86 -16.53 9.57
N GLU A 484 20.34 -17.48 8.78
CA GLU A 484 20.48 -18.89 9.17
C GLU A 484 21.76 -19.52 8.59
N ILE A 485 22.41 -20.39 9.37
CA ILE A 485 23.31 -21.42 8.83
C ILE A 485 22.48 -22.67 8.52
N ILE A 486 22.48 -23.11 7.27
CA ILE A 486 21.73 -24.26 6.78
C ILE A 486 22.70 -25.32 6.25
N ALA A 487 22.62 -26.54 6.79
CA ALA A 487 23.53 -27.64 6.44
C ALA A 487 22.81 -28.91 6.00
N TYR A 488 23.20 -29.43 4.83
CA TYR A 488 22.51 -30.50 4.12
C TYR A 488 23.45 -31.37 3.25
N THR A 489 23.02 -32.60 2.97
CA THR A 489 23.71 -33.62 2.17
C THR A 489 22.93 -33.96 0.90
N ALA A 490 21.60 -33.88 0.98
CA ALA A 490 20.68 -34.01 -0.13
C ALA A 490 20.46 -32.65 -0.82
N VAL A 491 19.23 -32.12 -0.77
CA VAL A 491 18.81 -30.87 -1.41
C VAL A 491 17.82 -30.13 -0.50
N VAL A 492 17.72 -28.80 -0.66
CA VAL A 492 16.72 -27.98 0.04
C VAL A 492 15.59 -27.58 -0.91
N VAL A 493 14.33 -27.76 -0.48
CA VAL A 493 13.14 -27.24 -1.18
C VAL A 493 13.00 -25.75 -0.86
N ARG A 494 13.56 -24.88 -1.71
CA ARG A 494 13.58 -23.43 -1.48
C ARG A 494 12.22 -22.80 -1.74
N ASP A 495 11.73 -22.95 -2.97
CA ASP A 495 10.56 -22.25 -3.50
C ASP A 495 9.68 -23.23 -4.29
N VAL A 496 8.38 -22.95 -4.38
CA VAL A 496 7.42 -23.78 -5.15
C VAL A 496 6.46 -22.88 -5.91
N THR A 497 6.48 -22.97 -7.24
CA THR A 497 5.49 -22.34 -8.13
C THR A 497 4.30 -23.28 -8.37
N VAL A 498 3.09 -22.73 -8.46
CA VAL A 498 1.83 -23.49 -8.45
C VAL A 498 0.92 -23.06 -9.61
N ARG A 499 0.66 -23.97 -10.56
CA ARG A 499 -0.23 -23.69 -11.71
C ARG A 499 -1.34 -24.74 -11.79
N TYR A 500 -2.59 -24.29 -11.64
CA TYR A 500 -3.76 -25.16 -11.82
C TYR A 500 -4.27 -25.14 -13.27
N ASP A 501 -4.47 -26.32 -13.83
CA ASP A 501 -5.07 -26.56 -15.14
C ASP A 501 -6.53 -26.96 -14.97
N TRP A 502 -7.44 -26.05 -15.32
CA TRP A 502 -8.89 -26.22 -15.23
C TRP A 502 -9.46 -27.23 -16.23
N GLY A 503 -8.79 -27.47 -17.36
CA GLY A 503 -9.26 -28.40 -18.38
C GLY A 503 -8.93 -29.85 -18.03
N ASN A 504 -7.76 -30.06 -17.42
CA ASN A 504 -7.28 -31.37 -16.99
C ASN A 504 -7.57 -31.68 -15.50
N SER A 505 -8.06 -30.72 -14.72
CA SER A 505 -8.18 -30.78 -13.26
C SER A 505 -6.87 -31.20 -12.57
N THR A 506 -5.75 -30.57 -12.94
CA THR A 506 -4.42 -30.91 -12.39
C THR A 506 -3.66 -29.71 -11.85
N LEU A 507 -3.02 -29.90 -10.69
CA LEU A 507 -2.12 -28.93 -10.07
C LEU A 507 -0.68 -29.27 -10.45
N THR A 508 -0.08 -28.47 -11.32
CA THR A 508 1.35 -28.55 -11.65
C THR A 508 2.16 -27.79 -10.60
N LEU A 509 3.17 -28.42 -10.03
CA LEU A 509 4.09 -27.81 -9.08
C LEU A 509 5.51 -27.75 -9.67
N GLY A 510 6.05 -26.55 -9.82
CA GLY A 510 7.46 -26.32 -10.07
C GLY A 510 8.21 -26.21 -8.76
N VAL A 511 9.03 -27.20 -8.43
CA VAL A 511 9.74 -27.30 -7.14
C VAL A 511 11.21 -26.96 -7.34
N HIS A 512 11.64 -25.84 -6.75
CA HIS A 512 13.00 -25.32 -6.89
C HIS A 512 13.88 -25.90 -5.78
N LEU A 513 14.81 -26.77 -6.18
CA LEU A 513 15.72 -27.51 -5.30
C LEU A 513 17.11 -26.90 -5.33
N GLU A 514 17.67 -26.55 -4.16
CA GLU A 514 19.06 -26.11 -4.01
C GLU A 514 19.97 -27.31 -3.66
N LEU A 515 21.03 -27.51 -4.45
CA LEU A 515 22.09 -28.51 -4.23
C LEU A 515 23.41 -27.89 -3.72
N GLY A 516 23.49 -26.56 -3.77
CA GLY A 516 24.70 -25.78 -3.51
C GLY A 516 25.67 -25.81 -4.69
N LYS A 517 26.31 -24.65 -4.96
CA LYS A 517 27.27 -24.48 -6.06
C LYS A 517 28.47 -25.43 -5.91
N GLY A 518 28.91 -26.01 -7.01
CA GLY A 518 30.06 -26.93 -7.05
C GLY A 518 29.79 -28.34 -6.51
N SER A 519 28.53 -28.70 -6.19
CA SER A 519 28.17 -30.08 -5.88
C SER A 519 28.40 -31.00 -7.09
N SER A 520 28.98 -32.18 -6.83
CA SER A 520 29.31 -33.17 -7.87
C SER A 520 28.70 -34.54 -7.55
N GLY A 521 28.27 -35.23 -8.62
CA GLY A 521 27.53 -36.48 -8.54
C GLY A 521 26.01 -36.30 -8.40
N ALA A 522 25.27 -37.32 -8.82
CA ALA A 522 23.81 -37.31 -8.77
C ALA A 522 23.29 -37.59 -7.35
N ILE A 523 22.23 -36.88 -6.94
CA ILE A 523 21.51 -37.10 -5.69
C ILE A 523 20.17 -37.76 -6.01
N ARG A 524 19.97 -39.00 -5.55
CA ARG A 524 18.73 -39.75 -5.75
C ARG A 524 17.77 -39.51 -4.59
N GLY A 525 16.49 -39.37 -4.89
CA GLY A 525 15.48 -39.20 -3.86
C GLY A 525 14.05 -39.29 -4.38
N LYS A 526 13.12 -38.96 -3.50
CA LYS A 526 11.69 -38.99 -3.75
C LYS A 526 11.12 -37.60 -3.48
N LEU A 527 10.53 -37.00 -4.50
CA LEU A 527 9.81 -35.74 -4.41
C LEU A 527 8.32 -36.06 -4.28
N GLU A 528 7.70 -35.53 -3.23
CA GLU A 528 6.32 -35.79 -2.86
C GLU A 528 5.58 -34.47 -2.63
N ALA A 529 4.28 -34.46 -2.95
CA ALA A 529 3.39 -33.35 -2.60
C ALA A 529 2.04 -33.89 -2.14
N VAL A 530 1.45 -33.24 -1.14
CA VAL A 530 0.15 -33.57 -0.57
C VAL A 530 -0.68 -32.29 -0.47
N LEU A 531 -1.87 -32.31 -1.06
CA LEU A 531 -2.90 -31.28 -0.96
C LEU A 531 -3.92 -31.71 0.10
N GLY A 532 -4.05 -30.90 1.15
CA GLY A 532 -4.89 -31.16 2.30
C GLY A 532 -6.31 -30.61 2.15
N SER A 533 -7.24 -31.49 1.79
CA SER A 533 -8.69 -31.38 2.02
C SER A 533 -9.28 -32.77 2.29
N ASN A 534 -10.62 -32.87 2.32
CA ASN A 534 -11.32 -34.13 2.51
C ASN A 534 -11.89 -34.62 1.15
N PRO A 535 -11.41 -35.73 0.55
CA PRO A 535 -10.30 -36.60 0.98
C PRO A 535 -8.92 -36.04 0.58
N GLN A 536 -7.87 -36.45 1.29
CA GLN A 536 -6.49 -36.03 0.98
C GLN A 536 -6.02 -36.57 -0.36
N VAL A 537 -5.41 -35.72 -1.19
CA VAL A 537 -4.79 -36.15 -2.45
C VAL A 537 -3.30 -35.87 -2.40
N GLY A 538 -2.50 -36.88 -2.73
CA GLY A 538 -1.04 -36.77 -2.76
C GLY A 538 -0.42 -37.51 -3.93
N VAL A 539 0.70 -36.99 -4.42
CA VAL A 539 1.51 -37.60 -5.48
C VAL A 539 2.93 -37.87 -4.99
N SER A 540 3.57 -38.86 -5.59
CA SER A 540 4.92 -39.32 -5.28
C SER A 540 5.68 -39.60 -6.57
N ARG A 541 6.85 -38.99 -6.74
CA ARG A 541 7.73 -39.20 -7.89
C ARG A 541 9.16 -39.45 -7.40
N GLN A 542 9.76 -40.57 -7.80
CA GLN A 542 11.22 -40.72 -7.67
C GLN A 542 11.91 -39.82 -8.70
N ILE A 543 12.94 -39.09 -8.28
CA ILE A 543 13.75 -38.24 -9.14
C ILE A 543 15.23 -38.44 -8.86
N ILE A 544 16.03 -38.24 -9.92
CA ILE A 544 17.48 -38.12 -9.82
C ILE A 544 17.80 -36.66 -10.09
N VAL A 545 18.45 -36.02 -9.14
CA VAL A 545 18.77 -34.59 -9.16
C VAL A 545 20.27 -34.46 -9.45
N GLU A 546 20.62 -33.78 -10.53
CA GLU A 546 22.01 -33.49 -10.90
C GLU A 546 22.23 -31.98 -10.87
N SER A 547 23.39 -31.53 -10.39
CA SER A 547 23.65 -30.09 -10.26
C SER A 547 23.86 -29.44 -11.62
N GLY A 548 23.00 -28.48 -11.95
CA GLY A 548 23.29 -27.49 -12.99
C GLY A 548 24.43 -26.56 -12.58
N LYS A 549 24.88 -25.69 -13.50
CA LYS A 549 25.96 -24.70 -13.26
C LYS A 549 25.69 -23.76 -12.08
N GLU A 550 24.42 -23.45 -11.79
CA GLU A 550 24.03 -22.52 -10.73
C GLU A 550 23.82 -23.19 -9.36
N GLY A 551 23.72 -24.52 -9.28
CA GLY A 551 23.39 -25.25 -8.06
C GLY A 551 21.88 -25.33 -7.74
N GLU A 552 21.01 -24.94 -8.68
CA GLU A 552 19.55 -25.10 -8.63
C GLU A 552 19.10 -26.22 -9.59
N TYR A 553 18.00 -26.91 -9.26
CA TYR A 553 17.28 -27.84 -10.14
C TYR A 553 15.76 -27.65 -10.01
N LEU A 554 15.05 -27.65 -11.14
CA LEU A 554 13.59 -27.57 -11.18
C LEU A 554 12.96 -28.97 -11.30
N GLY A 555 12.41 -29.48 -10.20
CA GLY A 555 11.58 -30.68 -10.19
C GLY A 555 10.14 -30.35 -10.57
N VAL A 556 9.48 -31.21 -11.34
CA VAL A 556 8.05 -31.03 -11.69
C VAL A 556 7.21 -32.19 -11.14
N LEU A 557 6.19 -31.84 -10.36
CA LEU A 557 5.09 -32.74 -9.99
C LEU A 557 3.79 -32.29 -10.66
N VAL A 558 2.89 -33.25 -10.89
CA VAL A 558 1.52 -32.99 -11.33
C VAL A 558 0.61 -33.80 -10.42
N LEU A 559 -0.31 -33.13 -9.72
CA LEU A 559 -1.31 -33.76 -8.86
C LEU A 559 -2.66 -33.71 -9.57
N PRO A 560 -3.44 -34.80 -9.63
CA PRO A 560 -4.87 -34.69 -9.91
C PRO A 560 -5.54 -33.93 -8.75
N VAL A 561 -6.58 -33.16 -9.05
CA VAL A 561 -7.42 -32.48 -8.05
C VAL A 561 -8.84 -33.07 -8.11
N PRO A 562 -9.55 -33.28 -6.98
CA PRO A 562 -10.92 -33.76 -7.00
C PRO A 562 -11.84 -32.79 -7.77
N ALA A 563 -12.81 -33.34 -8.51
CA ALA A 563 -13.75 -32.52 -9.29
C ALA A 563 -14.60 -31.55 -8.43
N ASN A 564 -14.83 -31.92 -7.16
CA ASN A 564 -15.56 -31.10 -6.20
C ASN A 564 -14.54 -30.36 -5.30
N ILE A 565 -13.89 -29.34 -5.87
CA ILE A 565 -12.99 -28.45 -5.12
C ILE A 565 -13.73 -27.13 -4.83
N GLU A 566 -13.86 -26.76 -3.55
CA GLU A 566 -14.43 -25.46 -3.17
C GLU A 566 -13.47 -24.33 -3.56
N LEU A 567 -14.01 -23.27 -4.15
CA LEU A 567 -13.22 -22.15 -4.69
C LEU A 567 -12.95 -21.08 -3.64
N TRP A 568 -11.80 -20.41 -3.76
CA TRP A 568 -11.54 -19.15 -3.05
C TRP A 568 -12.24 -18.00 -3.78
N TRP A 569 -12.88 -17.13 -3.02
CA TRP A 569 -13.53 -15.91 -3.50
C TRP A 569 -13.02 -14.68 -2.76
N PRO A 570 -12.99 -13.50 -3.42
CA PRO A 570 -12.89 -12.21 -2.73
C PRO A 570 -14.09 -11.98 -1.82
N ILE A 571 -13.89 -11.13 -0.80
CA ILE A 571 -14.96 -10.78 0.13
C ILE A 571 -16.17 -10.15 -0.59
N GLY A 572 -17.37 -10.56 -0.18
CA GLY A 572 -18.64 -10.16 -0.78
C GLY A 572 -19.09 -11.04 -1.96
N LEU A 573 -18.24 -11.92 -2.50
CA LEU A 573 -18.61 -12.85 -3.58
C LEU A 573 -18.69 -14.32 -3.14
N GLY A 574 -18.08 -14.69 -2.01
CA GLY A 574 -18.12 -16.04 -1.46
C GLY A 574 -17.15 -16.25 -0.32
N GLU A 575 -16.87 -17.52 -0.01
CA GLU A 575 -15.98 -17.97 1.07
C GLU A 575 -14.50 -18.06 0.63
N GLN A 576 -13.58 -17.91 1.59
CA GLN A 576 -12.13 -17.90 1.37
C GLN A 576 -11.51 -19.30 1.56
N TYR A 577 -11.92 -20.29 0.77
CA TYR A 577 -11.42 -21.66 0.90
C TYR A 577 -9.92 -21.79 0.59
N LEU A 578 -9.14 -22.21 1.58
CA LEU A 578 -7.67 -22.37 1.51
C LEU A 578 -7.24 -23.79 1.87
N TYR A 579 -6.36 -24.35 1.04
CA TYR A 579 -5.92 -25.75 1.09
C TYR A 579 -4.46 -25.85 1.52
N ASN A 580 -4.16 -26.73 2.48
CA ASN A 580 -2.78 -26.92 2.95
C ASN A 580 -1.97 -27.74 1.94
N LEU A 581 -1.03 -27.11 1.24
CA LEU A 581 -0.11 -27.78 0.33
C LEU A 581 1.23 -28.02 1.03
N THR A 582 1.63 -29.29 1.16
CA THR A 582 2.94 -29.70 1.68
C THR A 582 3.75 -30.35 0.57
N VAL A 583 4.94 -29.82 0.28
CA VAL A 583 5.89 -30.37 -0.68
C VAL A 583 7.15 -30.80 0.06
N ARG A 584 7.66 -32.00 -0.21
CA ARG A 584 8.87 -32.51 0.45
C ARG A 584 9.77 -33.32 -0.48
N PHE A 585 11.07 -33.16 -0.30
CA PHE A 585 12.08 -34.07 -0.82
C PHE A 585 12.54 -35.02 0.29
N VAL A 586 12.75 -36.29 -0.04
CA VAL A 586 13.32 -37.31 0.85
C VAL A 586 14.49 -37.98 0.13
N GLY A 587 15.67 -38.02 0.75
CA GLY A 587 16.84 -38.70 0.19
C GLY A 587 16.64 -40.21 0.08
N ALA A 588 17.16 -40.82 -0.99
CA ALA A 588 17.16 -42.28 -1.13
C ALA A 588 18.42 -42.92 -0.51
N ASP A 589 19.57 -42.27 -0.70
CA ASP A 589 20.89 -42.76 -0.24
C ASP A 589 21.39 -42.06 1.04
N VAL A 590 20.62 -41.10 1.56
CA VAL A 590 20.93 -40.31 2.76
C VAL A 590 19.64 -40.08 3.56
N ASP A 591 19.71 -40.23 4.89
CA ASP A 591 18.57 -40.01 5.79
C ASP A 591 18.35 -38.50 6.05
N GLU A 592 17.86 -37.82 5.01
CA GLU A 592 17.53 -36.41 5.03
C GLU A 592 16.21 -36.10 4.34
N ARG A 593 15.57 -35.03 4.81
CA ARG A 593 14.33 -34.49 4.24
C ARG A 593 14.33 -32.97 4.30
N SER A 594 13.77 -32.34 3.28
CA SER A 594 13.45 -30.91 3.22
C SER A 594 11.97 -30.73 2.90
N VAL A 595 11.30 -29.75 3.54
CA VAL A 595 9.82 -29.64 3.54
C VAL A 595 9.38 -28.17 3.44
N LYS A 596 8.72 -27.80 2.35
CA LYS A 596 7.99 -26.53 2.21
C LYS A 596 6.51 -26.76 2.52
N ARG A 597 5.88 -25.80 3.20
CA ARG A 597 4.43 -25.75 3.42
C ARG A 597 3.91 -24.39 2.99
N MET A 598 2.69 -24.36 2.47
CA MET A 598 1.98 -23.17 2.03
C MET A 598 0.47 -23.44 2.03
N ARG A 599 -0.34 -22.40 1.88
CA ARG A 599 -1.77 -22.51 1.58
C ARG A 599 -2.01 -22.13 0.13
N TYR A 600 -3.03 -22.73 -0.49
CA TYR A 600 -3.41 -22.44 -1.86
C TYR A 600 -4.93 -22.28 -1.95
N GLY A 601 -5.41 -21.23 -2.62
CA GLY A 601 -6.83 -21.02 -2.87
C GLY A 601 -7.15 -21.22 -4.36
N PHE A 602 -8.08 -22.12 -4.67
CA PHE A 602 -8.47 -22.39 -6.05
C PHE A 602 -9.36 -21.26 -6.57
N ARG A 603 -8.83 -20.42 -7.47
CA ARG A 603 -9.56 -19.34 -8.15
C ARG A 603 -9.13 -19.25 -9.62
N LYS A 604 -10.02 -18.81 -10.48
CA LYS A 604 -9.67 -18.34 -11.83
C LYS A 604 -9.81 -16.83 -11.88
N VAL A 605 -8.80 -16.12 -12.35
CA VAL A 605 -8.86 -14.66 -12.56
C VAL A 605 -8.50 -14.35 -14.01
N SER A 606 -9.14 -13.33 -14.58
CA SER A 606 -8.77 -12.78 -15.89
C SER A 606 -9.06 -11.28 -15.91
N LEU A 607 -8.07 -10.49 -16.32
CA LEU A 607 -8.28 -9.11 -16.79
C LEU A 607 -8.98 -9.18 -18.16
N VAL A 608 -9.95 -8.31 -18.36
CA VAL A 608 -10.78 -8.26 -19.57
C VAL A 608 -10.68 -6.88 -20.19
N GLN A 609 -10.35 -6.86 -21.48
CA GLN A 609 -10.10 -5.68 -22.30
C GLN A 609 -10.82 -5.78 -23.66
N ASP A 610 -12.09 -6.20 -23.62
CA ASP A 610 -12.98 -6.28 -24.77
C ASP A 610 -13.19 -4.88 -25.40
N GLU A 611 -13.29 -4.78 -26.74
CA GLU A 611 -13.48 -3.52 -27.47
C GLU A 611 -14.83 -2.83 -27.19
N LEU A 612 -14.83 -1.50 -27.22
CA LEU A 612 -16.02 -0.65 -27.00
C LEU A 612 -16.29 0.31 -28.15
N THR A 613 -17.57 0.52 -28.46
CA THR A 613 -18.07 1.51 -29.42
C THR A 613 -18.56 2.75 -28.65
N PRO A 614 -18.18 3.99 -29.02
CA PRO A 614 -17.48 4.38 -30.24
C PRO A 614 -15.96 4.16 -30.24
N LYS A 615 -15.32 4.00 -29.08
CA LYS A 615 -13.88 3.73 -28.96
C LYS A 615 -13.49 3.20 -27.57
N GLY A 616 -12.30 2.61 -27.51
CA GLY A 616 -11.64 2.18 -26.28
C GLY A 616 -11.73 0.68 -26.03
N LEU A 617 -11.12 0.23 -24.94
CA LEU A 617 -11.26 -1.12 -24.40
C LEU A 617 -11.92 -1.02 -23.02
N THR A 618 -12.59 -2.09 -22.59
CA THR A 618 -12.90 -2.29 -21.17
C THR A 618 -11.61 -2.49 -20.35
N PHE A 619 -11.69 -2.40 -19.01
CA PHE A 619 -10.61 -2.83 -18.13
C PHE A 619 -11.18 -3.27 -16.78
N TYR A 620 -11.35 -4.58 -16.58
CA TYR A 620 -11.95 -5.13 -15.36
C TYR A 620 -11.54 -6.57 -15.08
N LEU A 621 -11.66 -6.98 -13.81
CA LEU A 621 -11.39 -8.35 -13.39
C LEU A 621 -12.67 -9.20 -13.41
N LYS A 622 -12.57 -10.40 -13.99
CA LYS A 622 -13.47 -11.52 -13.72
C LYS A 622 -12.81 -12.47 -12.74
N VAL A 623 -13.45 -12.75 -11.60
CA VAL A 623 -13.01 -13.76 -10.64
C VAL A 623 -14.02 -14.91 -10.62
N ASN A 624 -13.54 -16.13 -10.85
CA ASN A 624 -14.34 -17.36 -11.04
C ASN A 624 -15.47 -17.20 -12.09
N GLY A 625 -15.27 -16.30 -13.07
CA GLY A 625 -16.23 -15.95 -14.12
C GLY A 625 -17.09 -14.71 -13.82
N VAL A 626 -17.16 -14.27 -12.57
CA VAL A 626 -17.98 -13.12 -12.13
C VAL A 626 -17.21 -11.82 -12.37
N ALA A 627 -17.79 -10.90 -13.16
CA ALA A 627 -17.29 -9.54 -13.33
C ALA A 627 -17.54 -8.72 -12.06
N MET A 628 -16.48 -8.22 -11.42
CA MET A 628 -16.61 -7.53 -10.13
C MET A 628 -16.01 -6.12 -10.16
N PHE A 629 -16.64 -5.20 -9.42
CA PHE A 629 -16.10 -3.87 -9.20
C PHE A 629 -15.02 -3.94 -8.10
N ALA A 630 -13.80 -3.47 -8.40
CA ALA A 630 -12.72 -3.38 -7.44
C ALA A 630 -12.93 -2.19 -6.48
N LYS A 631 -13.07 -2.46 -5.19
CA LYS A 631 -13.32 -1.47 -4.13
C LYS A 631 -12.17 -1.51 -3.15
N GLY A 632 -11.50 -0.38 -2.93
CA GLY A 632 -10.28 -0.42 -2.15
C GLY A 632 -9.53 0.88 -2.01
N SER A 633 -8.25 0.72 -1.71
CA SER A 633 -7.28 1.80 -1.59
C SER A 633 -5.85 1.27 -1.77
N ASN A 634 -4.89 2.18 -1.87
CA ASN A 634 -3.49 1.87 -2.04
C ASN A 634 -2.81 1.65 -0.67
N TRP A 635 -2.13 0.53 -0.53
CA TRP A 635 -1.31 0.15 0.61
C TRP A 635 0.12 0.68 0.43
N ILE A 636 0.57 1.46 1.41
CA ILE A 636 1.98 1.81 1.60
C ILE A 636 2.52 1.06 2.83
N PRO A 637 3.85 0.92 3.03
CA PRO A 637 4.38 0.20 4.19
C PRO A 637 3.80 0.67 5.52
N ALA A 638 3.61 -0.24 6.47
CA ALA A 638 3.03 0.09 7.78
C ALA A 638 3.96 0.95 8.67
N HIS A 639 5.24 1.08 8.29
CA HIS A 639 6.25 1.88 8.99
C HIS A 639 7.35 2.31 8.00
N ILE A 640 8.08 3.40 8.27
CA ILE A 640 9.18 3.86 7.41
C ILE A 640 10.47 3.04 7.59
N LEU A 641 10.71 2.57 8.82
CA LEU A 641 11.78 1.62 9.15
C LEU A 641 11.30 0.20 8.81
N PRO A 642 11.85 -0.48 7.79
CA PRO A 642 11.33 -1.75 7.28
C PRO A 642 11.30 -2.89 8.31
N GLU A 643 12.19 -2.83 9.30
CA GLU A 643 12.27 -3.78 10.41
C GLU A 643 11.06 -3.73 11.36
N LEU A 644 10.25 -2.66 11.32
CA LEU A 644 9.02 -2.50 12.11
C LEU A 644 7.74 -2.65 11.28
N SER A 645 7.82 -2.64 9.94
CA SER A 645 6.63 -2.77 9.06
C SER A 645 5.96 -4.14 9.17
N ALA A 646 6.71 -5.18 9.53
CA ALA A 646 6.25 -6.57 9.59
C ALA A 646 5.57 -6.97 10.91
N ASP A 647 4.97 -6.02 11.66
CA ASP A 647 4.22 -6.35 12.88
C ASP A 647 2.86 -6.98 12.57
N GLY A 648 2.70 -8.25 12.98
CA GLY A 648 1.47 -9.01 12.81
C GLY A 648 0.25 -8.42 13.54
N LYS A 649 0.41 -7.64 14.63
CA LYS A 649 -0.71 -6.90 15.23
C LYS A 649 -1.18 -5.79 14.27
N THR A 650 -0.25 -4.99 13.76
CA THR A 650 -0.49 -3.87 12.86
C THR A 650 -1.08 -4.32 11.52
N TYR A 651 -0.53 -5.35 10.86
CA TYR A 651 -1.16 -5.94 9.67
C TYR A 651 -2.59 -6.41 9.94
N ASN A 652 -2.81 -7.20 11.00
CA ASN A 652 -4.13 -7.69 11.37
C ASN A 652 -5.13 -6.56 11.67
N LYS A 653 -4.66 -5.42 12.21
CA LYS A 653 -5.49 -4.23 12.44
C LYS A 653 -5.86 -3.52 11.14
N LEU A 654 -4.86 -3.16 10.33
CA LEU A 654 -5.08 -2.35 9.11
C LEU A 654 -5.85 -3.14 8.04
N LEU A 655 -5.56 -4.43 7.86
CA LEU A 655 -6.28 -5.29 6.90
C LEU A 655 -7.71 -5.60 7.35
N ARG A 656 -7.98 -5.75 8.65
CA ARG A 656 -9.37 -5.87 9.14
C ARG A 656 -10.14 -4.56 8.99
N ALA A 657 -9.50 -3.41 9.20
CA ALA A 657 -10.13 -2.12 8.91
C ALA A 657 -10.54 -2.02 7.43
N ALA A 658 -9.63 -2.29 6.49
CA ALA A 658 -9.95 -2.34 5.06
C ALA A 658 -11.13 -3.29 4.73
N ARG A 659 -11.12 -4.51 5.29
CA ARG A 659 -12.23 -5.47 5.16
C ARG A 659 -13.55 -4.92 5.71
N ASP A 660 -13.52 -4.34 6.91
CA ASP A 660 -14.70 -3.84 7.62
C ASP A 660 -15.24 -2.54 6.98
N ALA A 661 -14.41 -1.84 6.20
CA ALA A 661 -14.78 -0.77 5.27
C ALA A 661 -15.27 -1.28 3.89
N ASN A 662 -15.71 -2.54 3.78
CA ASN A 662 -16.25 -3.16 2.56
C ASN A 662 -15.30 -3.18 1.34
N MET A 663 -13.98 -3.05 1.56
CA MET A 663 -12.99 -3.21 0.49
C MET A 663 -12.84 -4.68 0.08
N ASN A 664 -12.60 -4.93 -1.20
CA ASN A 664 -12.31 -6.24 -1.77
C ASN A 664 -10.95 -6.31 -2.48
N MET A 665 -10.25 -5.18 -2.60
CA MET A 665 -8.90 -5.07 -3.18
C MET A 665 -8.06 -4.05 -2.40
N LEU A 666 -6.75 -4.29 -2.33
CA LEU A 666 -5.73 -3.29 -2.03
C LEU A 666 -4.64 -3.34 -3.11
N ARG A 667 -3.93 -2.22 -3.32
CA ARG A 667 -2.74 -2.18 -4.18
C ARG A 667 -1.48 -1.97 -3.36
N VAL A 668 -0.54 -2.92 -3.38
CA VAL A 668 0.78 -2.78 -2.74
C VAL A 668 1.65 -1.96 -3.67
N TRP A 669 1.82 -0.67 -3.33
CA TRP A 669 2.37 0.36 -4.20
C TRP A 669 3.91 0.30 -4.35
N GLY A 670 4.38 0.56 -5.57
CA GLY A 670 5.75 0.29 -6.03
C GLY A 670 6.90 1.05 -5.34
N GLY A 671 6.66 2.12 -4.59
CA GLY A 671 7.73 2.79 -3.85
C GLY A 671 7.97 2.22 -2.43
N GLY A 672 7.15 1.26 -2.01
CA GLY A 672 7.20 0.62 -0.70
C GLY A 672 8.16 -0.56 -0.61
N VAL A 673 7.64 -1.70 -0.12
CA VAL A 673 8.34 -2.99 -0.08
C VAL A 673 7.41 -4.10 -0.59
N TYR A 674 7.97 -5.20 -1.11
CA TYR A 674 7.21 -6.46 -1.13
C TYR A 674 7.02 -6.89 0.33
N GLU A 675 5.76 -6.98 0.77
CA GLU A 675 5.43 -7.15 2.19
C GLU A 675 5.84 -8.53 2.75
N ASP A 676 5.70 -8.72 4.05
CA ASP A 676 5.99 -10.00 4.70
C ASP A 676 5.03 -11.13 4.27
N ASP A 677 5.45 -12.39 4.34
CA ASP A 677 4.58 -13.54 4.04
C ASP A 677 3.29 -13.53 4.89
N SER A 678 3.32 -12.95 6.09
CA SER A 678 2.17 -12.80 6.97
C SER A 678 1.10 -11.81 6.46
N PHE A 679 1.48 -10.79 5.68
CA PHE A 679 0.55 -9.86 5.04
C PHE A 679 -0.33 -10.57 4.01
N TYR A 680 0.28 -11.27 3.06
CA TYR A 680 -0.45 -11.99 2.00
C TYR A 680 -1.27 -13.16 2.57
N GLN A 681 -0.78 -13.83 3.63
CA GLN A 681 -1.55 -14.83 4.37
C GLN A 681 -2.82 -14.26 5.01
N LEU A 682 -2.78 -13.03 5.54
CA LEU A 682 -3.97 -12.34 6.05
C LEU A 682 -4.89 -11.90 4.91
N CYS A 683 -4.37 -11.41 3.79
CA CYS A 683 -5.19 -11.06 2.62
C CYS A 683 -5.91 -12.27 2.03
N ASP A 684 -5.24 -13.44 1.95
CA ASP A 684 -5.84 -14.72 1.57
C ASP A 684 -7.01 -15.10 2.51
N GLU A 685 -6.86 -14.91 3.82
CA GLU A 685 -7.90 -15.22 4.83
C GLU A 685 -9.08 -14.24 4.82
N LEU A 686 -8.81 -12.96 4.56
CA LEU A 686 -9.80 -11.88 4.65
C LEU A 686 -10.56 -11.65 3.32
N GLY A 687 -10.16 -12.34 2.25
CA GLY A 687 -10.78 -12.19 0.92
C GLY A 687 -10.36 -10.91 0.21
N LEU A 688 -9.22 -10.31 0.60
CA LEU A 688 -8.70 -9.08 0.03
C LEU A 688 -7.81 -9.43 -1.16
N MET A 689 -8.19 -8.99 -2.36
CA MET A 689 -7.33 -9.08 -3.54
C MET A 689 -6.15 -8.10 -3.43
N ILE A 690 -5.02 -8.46 -4.02
CA ILE A 690 -3.81 -7.64 -4.09
C ILE A 690 -3.45 -7.40 -5.56
N TRP A 691 -3.41 -6.12 -5.93
CA TRP A 691 -2.61 -5.62 -7.03
C TRP A 691 -1.18 -5.41 -6.51
N GLN A 692 -0.19 -6.08 -7.09
CA GLN A 692 1.20 -6.08 -6.63
C GLN A 692 2.09 -5.37 -7.65
N ASP A 693 2.52 -4.16 -7.33
CA ASP A 693 3.58 -3.51 -8.09
C ASP A 693 4.92 -4.22 -7.85
N ALA A 694 5.81 -4.23 -8.85
CA ALA A 694 7.24 -4.35 -8.62
C ALA A 694 7.78 -3.05 -8.01
N MET A 695 8.87 -3.12 -7.24
CA MET A 695 9.28 -2.02 -6.36
C MET A 695 10.00 -0.85 -7.09
N PHE A 696 9.29 -0.17 -7.99
CA PHE A 696 9.71 1.01 -8.75
C PHE A 696 8.58 2.06 -8.75
N ALA A 697 8.89 3.33 -8.50
CA ALA A 697 7.89 4.40 -8.45
C ALA A 697 8.47 5.78 -8.82
N CYS A 698 7.71 6.56 -9.60
CA CYS A 698 7.90 7.99 -9.88
C CYS A 698 9.39 8.38 -10.10
N SER A 699 10.07 7.66 -10.99
CA SER A 699 11.49 7.81 -11.30
C SER A 699 11.86 7.11 -12.61
N MET A 700 12.82 7.64 -13.35
CA MET A 700 13.57 6.83 -14.29
C MET A 700 14.58 5.98 -13.50
N TYR A 701 14.98 4.83 -14.05
CA TYR A 701 15.87 3.87 -13.39
C TYR A 701 17.02 3.45 -14.32
N PRO A 702 18.19 3.02 -13.79
CA PRO A 702 19.28 2.50 -14.60
C PRO A 702 18.88 1.26 -15.41
N ALA A 703 19.34 1.17 -16.66
CA ALA A 703 19.26 -0.03 -17.49
C ALA A 703 20.64 -0.65 -17.78
N SER A 704 21.57 -0.55 -16.83
CA SER A 704 22.88 -1.21 -16.92
C SER A 704 22.76 -2.72 -16.66
N GLU A 705 23.62 -3.52 -17.28
CA GLU A 705 23.60 -5.00 -17.16
C GLU A 705 23.59 -5.47 -15.70
N GLY A 706 24.43 -4.86 -14.84
CA GLY A 706 24.50 -5.19 -13.41
C GLY A 706 23.23 -4.81 -12.62
N PHE A 707 22.54 -3.73 -13.00
CA PHE A 707 21.26 -3.34 -12.39
C PHE A 707 20.14 -4.30 -12.86
N LEU A 708 20.02 -4.52 -14.16
CA LEU A 708 19.01 -5.42 -14.73
C LEU A 708 19.17 -6.87 -14.22
N ALA A 709 20.41 -7.38 -14.09
CA ALA A 709 20.69 -8.70 -13.49
C ALA A 709 20.43 -8.77 -11.96
N SER A 710 20.33 -7.63 -11.28
CA SER A 710 19.83 -7.55 -9.91
C SER A 710 18.30 -7.59 -9.88
N VAL A 711 17.65 -6.89 -10.80
CA VAL A 711 16.19 -6.86 -10.95
C VAL A 711 15.61 -8.19 -11.42
N GLU A 712 16.23 -8.90 -12.37
CA GLU A 712 15.76 -10.24 -12.78
C GLU A 712 15.74 -11.18 -11.57
N ARG A 713 16.79 -11.15 -10.73
CA ARG A 713 16.90 -11.97 -9.52
C ARG A 713 15.81 -11.62 -8.50
N GLU A 714 15.55 -10.34 -8.30
CA GLU A 714 14.48 -9.81 -7.44
C GLU A 714 13.12 -10.32 -7.89
N VAL A 715 12.71 -9.99 -9.12
CA VAL A 715 11.39 -10.37 -9.66
C VAL A 715 11.24 -11.89 -9.64
N ARG A 716 12.26 -12.64 -10.07
CA ARG A 716 12.27 -14.11 -10.05
C ARG A 716 12.04 -14.68 -8.65
N GLN A 717 12.68 -14.12 -7.62
CA GLN A 717 12.47 -14.59 -6.24
C GLN A 717 11.11 -14.16 -5.66
N GLN A 718 10.66 -12.92 -5.92
CA GLN A 718 9.41 -12.39 -5.38
C GLN A 718 8.18 -13.03 -6.03
N VAL A 719 8.20 -13.28 -7.35
CA VAL A 719 7.13 -14.01 -8.05
C VAL A 719 7.05 -15.46 -7.54
N ARG A 720 8.18 -16.17 -7.43
CA ARG A 720 8.24 -17.51 -6.81
C ARG A 720 7.73 -17.54 -5.36
N ARG A 721 7.95 -16.47 -4.59
CA ARG A 721 7.43 -16.33 -3.22
C ARG A 721 5.91 -16.14 -3.23
N LEU A 722 5.39 -15.26 -4.08
CA LEU A 722 4.03 -14.71 -3.92
C LEU A 722 2.96 -15.29 -4.86
N GLN A 723 3.30 -15.82 -6.04
CA GLN A 723 2.30 -16.24 -7.05
C GLN A 723 1.33 -17.36 -6.60
N HIS A 724 1.67 -18.06 -5.51
CA HIS A 724 0.83 -19.09 -4.90
C HIS A 724 -0.32 -18.54 -4.03
N HIS A 725 -0.27 -17.26 -3.63
CA HIS A 725 -1.32 -16.61 -2.84
C HIS A 725 -2.59 -16.39 -3.68
N ALA A 726 -3.75 -16.60 -3.07
CA ALA A 726 -5.04 -16.37 -3.73
C ALA A 726 -5.40 -14.88 -3.77
N SER A 727 -4.91 -14.10 -2.81
CA SER A 727 -5.04 -12.65 -2.76
C SER A 727 -4.35 -11.96 -3.94
N VAL A 728 -3.11 -12.30 -4.30
CA VAL A 728 -2.38 -11.66 -5.42
C VAL A 728 -3.07 -11.97 -6.75
N VAL A 729 -3.60 -10.95 -7.45
CA VAL A 729 -4.40 -11.13 -8.69
C VAL A 729 -3.88 -10.36 -9.90
N VAL A 730 -3.20 -9.23 -9.69
CA VAL A 730 -2.57 -8.41 -10.75
C VAL A 730 -1.15 -8.11 -10.33
N TRP A 731 -0.23 -8.16 -11.28
CA TRP A 731 1.14 -7.67 -11.14
C TRP A 731 1.34 -6.42 -12.00
N ALA A 732 2.07 -5.42 -11.52
CA ALA A 732 2.41 -4.22 -12.29
C ALA A 732 3.92 -3.99 -12.35
N GLY A 733 4.42 -3.51 -13.49
CA GLY A 733 5.85 -3.25 -13.67
C GLY A 733 6.41 -2.10 -12.82
N ASN A 734 5.60 -1.08 -12.51
CA ASN A 734 5.96 0.08 -11.69
C ASN A 734 4.72 0.95 -11.35
N ASN A 735 4.92 1.91 -10.44
CA ASN A 735 4.07 3.09 -10.30
C ASN A 735 4.55 4.25 -11.19
N GLU A 736 3.64 4.78 -12.01
CA GLU A 736 3.68 6.03 -12.77
C GLU A 736 4.82 6.28 -13.76
N ASN A 737 5.77 5.36 -13.95
CA ASN A 737 6.96 5.67 -14.76
C ASN A 737 6.64 5.77 -16.26
N GLU A 738 5.55 5.16 -16.74
CA GLU A 738 5.03 5.38 -18.10
C GLU A 738 4.50 6.81 -18.27
N ALA A 739 3.72 7.28 -17.28
CA ALA A 739 3.18 8.63 -17.24
C ALA A 739 4.31 9.67 -17.10
N ALA A 740 5.23 9.48 -16.15
CA ALA A 740 6.37 10.37 -15.92
C ALA A 740 7.27 10.53 -17.15
N LEU A 741 7.51 9.44 -17.89
CA LEU A 741 8.24 9.46 -19.14
C LEU A 741 7.47 10.18 -20.26
N ARG A 742 6.18 9.87 -20.46
CA ARG A 742 5.39 10.46 -21.56
C ARG A 742 5.03 11.92 -21.32
N GLN A 743 4.68 12.28 -20.09
CA GLN A 743 4.31 13.62 -19.66
C GLN A 743 5.53 14.49 -19.30
N ASN A 744 6.76 13.97 -19.48
CA ASN A 744 8.02 14.72 -19.35
C ASN A 744 8.23 15.34 -17.96
N TRP A 745 7.88 14.63 -16.88
CA TRP A 745 8.00 15.14 -15.50
C TRP A 745 9.45 15.52 -15.12
N TYR A 746 10.44 14.94 -15.79
CA TYR A 746 11.87 15.13 -15.49
C TYR A 746 12.71 15.56 -16.70
N GLU A 747 12.14 16.37 -17.60
CA GLU A 747 12.81 16.94 -18.79
C GLU A 747 13.40 15.89 -19.78
N THR A 748 12.94 14.65 -19.67
CA THR A 748 13.38 13.48 -20.46
C THR A 748 13.12 13.62 -21.97
N ALA A 749 12.20 14.50 -22.40
CA ALA A 749 11.82 14.70 -23.79
C ALA A 749 13.00 15.03 -24.72
N ALA A 750 14.00 15.77 -24.22
CA ALA A 750 15.21 16.12 -24.98
C ALA A 750 16.03 14.88 -25.42
N ASN A 751 15.84 13.74 -24.75
CA ASN A 751 16.45 12.45 -25.11
C ASN A 751 15.45 11.29 -24.96
N PHE A 752 14.19 11.51 -25.37
CA PHE A 752 13.08 10.59 -25.13
C PHE A 752 13.37 9.14 -25.58
N SER A 753 14.05 8.97 -26.72
CA SER A 753 14.42 7.65 -27.26
C SER A 753 15.36 6.85 -26.35
N LEU A 754 16.23 7.52 -25.58
CA LEU A 754 17.10 6.88 -24.59
C LEU A 754 16.26 6.36 -23.41
N TYR A 755 15.53 7.26 -22.75
CA TYR A 755 14.72 6.89 -21.58
C TYR A 755 13.60 5.89 -21.92
N ARG A 756 13.01 5.96 -23.14
CA ARG A 756 12.06 4.95 -23.64
C ARG A 756 12.70 3.59 -23.86
N ARG A 757 13.94 3.53 -24.39
CA ARG A 757 14.67 2.26 -24.50
C ARG A 757 14.90 1.66 -23.11
N ASP A 758 15.40 2.47 -22.19
CA ASP A 758 15.80 2.02 -20.85
C ASP A 758 14.58 1.61 -20.00
N TYR A 759 13.45 2.30 -20.17
CA TYR A 759 12.13 1.90 -19.66
C TYR A 759 11.73 0.51 -20.19
N VAL A 760 11.81 0.26 -21.50
CA VAL A 760 11.46 -1.04 -22.11
C VAL A 760 12.40 -2.14 -21.62
N SER A 761 13.71 -1.89 -21.60
CA SER A 761 14.71 -2.86 -21.14
C SER A 761 14.54 -3.25 -19.67
N LEU A 762 14.07 -2.32 -18.83
CA LEU A 762 13.72 -2.61 -17.44
C LEU A 762 12.35 -3.32 -17.33
N TYR A 763 11.26 -2.67 -17.73
CA TYR A 763 9.92 -3.17 -17.37
C TYR A 763 9.41 -4.30 -18.27
N VAL A 764 9.89 -4.39 -19.52
CA VAL A 764 9.46 -5.41 -20.48
C VAL A 764 10.50 -6.52 -20.60
N ASP A 765 11.72 -6.17 -21.02
CA ASP A 765 12.75 -7.17 -21.33
C ASP A 765 13.33 -7.83 -20.07
N THR A 766 13.22 -7.19 -18.90
CA THR A 766 13.67 -7.73 -17.60
C THR A 766 12.50 -8.10 -16.68
N VAL A 767 11.69 -7.15 -16.22
CA VAL A 767 10.64 -7.39 -15.21
C VAL A 767 9.53 -8.30 -15.76
N ARG A 768 8.87 -7.93 -16.87
CA ARG A 768 7.82 -8.78 -17.48
C ARG A 768 8.37 -10.13 -17.91
N ALA A 769 9.55 -10.18 -18.53
CA ALA A 769 10.18 -11.42 -18.95
C ALA A 769 10.48 -12.37 -17.76
N ALA A 770 11.00 -11.84 -16.64
CA ALA A 770 11.23 -12.62 -15.42
C ALA A 770 9.91 -13.07 -14.77
N PHE A 771 8.88 -12.21 -14.77
CA PHE A 771 7.54 -12.54 -14.30
C PHE A 771 6.92 -13.70 -15.12
N THR A 772 6.76 -13.53 -16.44
CA THR A 772 6.07 -14.50 -17.31
C THR A 772 6.78 -15.87 -17.37
N LYS A 773 8.08 -15.91 -17.05
CA LYS A 773 8.86 -17.15 -16.93
C LYS A 773 8.52 -17.97 -15.67
N GLU A 774 8.11 -17.32 -14.58
CA GLU A 774 7.85 -17.94 -13.28
C GLU A 774 6.33 -18.02 -12.96
N ASP A 775 5.52 -17.15 -13.55
CA ASP A 775 4.06 -17.26 -13.64
C ASP A 775 3.56 -16.90 -15.05
N PRO A 776 3.50 -17.87 -15.98
CA PRO A 776 2.98 -17.67 -17.34
C PRO A 776 1.44 -17.59 -17.41
N ALA A 777 0.72 -17.60 -16.29
CA ALA A 777 -0.74 -17.59 -16.23
C ALA A 777 -1.32 -16.39 -15.46
N GLY A 778 -0.51 -15.69 -14.67
CA GLY A 778 -0.90 -14.47 -13.96
C GLY A 778 -1.02 -13.25 -14.88
N ILE A 779 -1.73 -12.24 -14.37
CA ILE A 779 -1.99 -10.97 -15.07
C ILE A 779 -0.84 -10.01 -14.79
N PHE A 780 -0.30 -9.38 -15.85
CA PHE A 780 0.74 -8.35 -15.75
C PHE A 780 0.37 -7.11 -16.56
N VAL A 781 0.50 -5.92 -15.95
CA VAL A 781 0.42 -4.61 -16.62
C VAL A 781 1.78 -3.89 -16.54
N THR A 782 2.13 -3.09 -17.54
CA THR A 782 3.51 -2.54 -17.62
C THR A 782 3.76 -1.38 -16.64
N SER A 783 2.71 -0.64 -16.28
CA SER A 783 2.70 0.51 -15.37
C SER A 783 1.32 0.62 -14.71
N SER A 784 1.19 1.46 -13.68
CA SER A 784 -0.06 2.00 -13.15
C SER A 784 0.15 3.50 -12.96
N PRO A 785 -0.52 4.39 -13.73
CA PRO A 785 -1.50 4.10 -14.76
C PRO A 785 -0.85 3.60 -16.07
N SER A 786 -1.61 2.88 -16.87
CA SER A 786 -1.24 2.38 -18.20
C SER A 786 -2.48 2.09 -19.04
N ASN A 787 -2.40 2.18 -20.38
CA ASN A 787 -3.54 1.86 -21.25
C ASN A 787 -3.70 0.33 -21.51
N GLY A 788 -3.00 -0.52 -20.76
CA GLY A 788 -3.07 -1.98 -20.88
C GLY A 788 -2.66 -2.47 -22.27
N ASP A 789 -3.51 -3.25 -22.94
CA ASP A 789 -3.26 -3.80 -24.28
C ASP A 789 -2.99 -2.69 -25.33
N GLU A 790 -3.51 -1.48 -25.15
CA GLU A 790 -3.23 -0.37 -26.06
C GLU A 790 -1.82 0.22 -25.82
N THR A 791 -1.35 0.28 -24.56
CA THR A 791 0.05 0.59 -24.25
C THR A 791 0.98 -0.40 -24.94
N GLU A 792 0.64 -1.70 -24.99
CA GLU A 792 1.45 -2.70 -25.70
C GLU A 792 1.49 -2.46 -27.22
N LYS A 793 0.34 -2.11 -27.84
CA LYS A 793 0.27 -1.73 -29.27
C LYS A 793 1.08 -0.47 -29.58
N GLU A 794 1.12 0.51 -28.68
CA GLU A 794 1.98 1.70 -28.76
C GLU A 794 3.47 1.42 -28.41
N GLY A 795 3.81 0.15 -28.17
CA GLY A 795 5.17 -0.32 -27.92
C GLY A 795 5.66 -0.07 -26.50
N PHE A 796 4.78 -0.24 -25.52
CA PHE A 796 5.00 -0.17 -24.06
C PHE A 796 5.15 1.22 -23.43
N VAL A 797 4.95 2.29 -24.20
CA VAL A 797 4.79 3.66 -23.66
C VAL A 797 3.73 4.39 -24.48
N ALA A 798 2.49 4.37 -24.01
CA ALA A 798 1.34 4.99 -24.67
C ALA A 798 1.52 6.49 -24.92
N SER A 799 0.83 7.03 -25.93
CA SER A 799 0.80 8.47 -26.26
C SER A 799 0.14 9.30 -25.16
N ASN A 800 -0.86 8.74 -24.49
CA ASN A 800 -1.40 9.20 -23.21
C ASN A 800 -1.67 7.99 -22.30
N PRO A 801 -0.79 7.63 -21.34
CA PRO A 801 -1.00 6.54 -20.39
C PRO A 801 -2.13 6.77 -19.38
N GLN A 802 -2.76 7.96 -19.40
CA GLN A 802 -3.88 8.32 -18.54
C GLN A 802 -5.14 8.53 -19.40
N SER A 803 -5.45 7.55 -20.25
CA SER A 803 -6.54 7.64 -21.22
C SER A 803 -7.84 7.08 -20.64
N PRO A 804 -8.92 7.87 -20.45
CA PRO A 804 -10.18 7.38 -19.85
C PRO A 804 -10.91 6.33 -20.71
N TYR A 805 -10.39 6.01 -21.89
CA TYR A 805 -10.96 5.05 -22.83
C TYR A 805 -10.37 3.63 -22.71
N TYR A 806 -9.30 3.44 -21.93
CA TYR A 806 -8.52 2.20 -21.79
C TYR A 806 -8.03 2.05 -20.35
N GLY A 807 -7.51 0.88 -19.98
CA GLY A 807 -6.55 0.76 -18.88
C GLY A 807 -7.01 1.26 -17.50
N ASP A 808 -6.09 1.89 -16.78
CA ASP A 808 -6.29 2.53 -15.48
C ASP A 808 -5.78 3.98 -15.46
N THR A 809 -6.22 4.79 -14.49
CA THR A 809 -5.92 6.23 -14.40
C THR A 809 -5.72 6.71 -12.98
N HIS A 810 -4.83 7.70 -12.79
CA HIS A 810 -4.59 8.38 -11.51
C HIS A 810 -5.17 9.81 -11.56
N TYR A 811 -6.19 10.12 -10.78
CA TYR A 811 -6.85 11.44 -10.80
C TYR A 811 -6.60 12.26 -9.53
N TYR A 812 -5.94 13.41 -9.68
CA TYR A 812 -5.70 14.36 -8.60
C TYR A 812 -6.05 15.77 -9.06
N ASN A 813 -6.98 16.43 -8.35
CA ASN A 813 -7.42 17.79 -8.69
C ASN A 813 -7.76 18.60 -7.44
N TYR A 814 -6.74 19.27 -6.90
CA TYR A 814 -6.86 20.08 -5.68
C TYR A 814 -7.41 21.49 -5.93
N LEU A 815 -7.61 21.89 -7.19
CA LEU A 815 -8.10 23.22 -7.56
C LEU A 815 -9.61 23.26 -7.79
N ALA A 816 -10.19 22.24 -8.42
CA ALA A 816 -11.63 22.14 -8.64
C ALA A 816 -12.42 21.97 -7.33
N ASP A 817 -13.74 22.03 -7.36
CA ASP A 817 -14.56 21.75 -6.18
C ASP A 817 -14.71 20.23 -6.00
N GLY A 818 -14.06 19.66 -4.97
CA GLY A 818 -14.13 18.22 -4.70
C GLY A 818 -15.51 17.71 -4.27
N TRP A 819 -16.44 18.59 -3.90
CA TRP A 819 -17.82 18.17 -3.58
C TRP A 819 -18.72 18.18 -4.83
N ASN A 820 -18.22 18.66 -5.97
CA ASN A 820 -18.95 18.71 -7.24
C ASN A 820 -18.66 17.48 -8.11
N ALA A 821 -19.62 16.56 -8.14
CA ALA A 821 -19.62 15.34 -8.95
C ALA A 821 -19.29 15.49 -10.44
N ASN A 822 -19.44 16.70 -11.01
CA ASN A 822 -19.27 16.99 -12.43
C ASN A 822 -17.83 17.36 -12.83
N VAL A 823 -16.88 17.43 -11.88
CA VAL A 823 -15.45 17.72 -12.18
C VAL A 823 -14.64 16.46 -12.54
N TYR A 824 -15.18 15.29 -12.21
CA TYR A 824 -14.54 14.00 -12.36
C TYR A 824 -14.83 13.38 -13.74
N SER A 825 -13.78 12.84 -14.38
CA SER A 825 -13.88 12.13 -15.66
C SER A 825 -14.13 10.64 -15.46
N MET A 826 -14.96 10.04 -16.31
CA MET A 826 -15.31 8.62 -16.22
C MET A 826 -14.22 7.71 -16.85
N SER A 827 -13.32 7.18 -16.02
CA SER A 827 -12.31 6.19 -16.43
C SER A 827 -12.86 4.76 -16.50
N ARG A 828 -12.10 3.80 -17.05
CA ARG A 828 -12.35 2.36 -16.90
C ARG A 828 -12.02 1.86 -15.50
N PHE A 829 -10.95 2.37 -14.90
CA PHE A 829 -10.48 1.96 -13.58
C PHE A 829 -9.71 3.12 -12.94
N ALA A 830 -10.15 3.59 -11.77
CA ALA A 830 -9.41 4.57 -10.99
C ALA A 830 -8.52 3.82 -9.98
N SER A 831 -7.23 3.72 -10.29
CA SER A 831 -6.21 3.02 -9.50
C SER A 831 -5.59 3.91 -8.41
N GLU A 832 -5.60 5.22 -8.63
CA GLU A 832 -5.36 6.24 -7.59
C GLU A 832 -6.27 7.46 -7.78
N TYR A 833 -6.71 8.03 -6.66
CA TYR A 833 -7.36 9.34 -6.55
C TYR A 833 -7.50 9.71 -5.07
N GLY A 834 -7.52 10.99 -4.71
CA GLY A 834 -7.85 11.38 -3.34
C GLY A 834 -7.48 12.81 -2.94
N PHE A 835 -7.80 13.13 -1.69
CA PHE A 835 -7.56 14.43 -1.07
C PHE A 835 -6.79 14.27 0.25
N GLN A 836 -5.91 15.23 0.55
CA GLN A 836 -5.11 15.24 1.78
C GLN A 836 -5.95 15.69 3.00
N SER A 837 -5.63 15.16 4.19
CA SER A 837 -6.14 15.63 5.49
C SER A 837 -5.06 15.59 6.56
N LEU A 838 -5.27 16.34 7.65
CA LEU A 838 -4.54 16.14 8.89
C LEU A 838 -5.11 14.89 9.62
N PRO A 839 -4.25 14.03 10.22
CA PRO A 839 -4.70 13.07 11.21
C PRO A 839 -5.18 13.80 12.47
N SER A 840 -5.88 13.09 13.35
CA SER A 840 -6.44 13.61 14.59
C SER A 840 -5.40 14.35 15.43
N TYR A 841 -5.85 15.38 16.15
CA TYR A 841 -4.98 16.15 17.05
C TYR A 841 -4.26 15.24 18.06
N THR A 842 -4.97 14.23 18.59
CA THR A 842 -4.43 13.20 19.48
C THR A 842 -3.25 12.42 18.88
N THR A 843 -3.19 12.25 17.56
CA THR A 843 -2.06 11.63 16.85
C THR A 843 -0.90 12.63 16.68
N LEU A 844 -1.18 13.86 16.24
CA LEU A 844 -0.16 14.91 16.05
C LEU A 844 0.50 15.32 17.39
N GLN A 845 -0.28 15.39 18.47
CA GLN A 845 0.18 15.72 19.81
C GLN A 845 1.28 14.76 20.33
N SER A 846 1.33 13.52 19.83
CA SER A 846 2.37 12.54 20.22
C SER A 846 3.78 12.89 19.72
N VAL A 847 3.91 13.81 18.76
CA VAL A 847 5.17 14.12 18.07
C VAL A 847 5.49 15.63 17.94
N MET A 848 4.72 16.49 18.59
CA MET A 848 4.87 17.95 18.53
C MET A 848 5.09 18.57 19.92
N ASP A 849 5.65 19.78 19.95
CA ASP A 849 5.65 20.66 21.11
C ASP A 849 4.43 21.59 21.05
N THR A 850 3.41 21.32 21.86
CA THR A 850 2.15 22.07 21.83
C THR A 850 2.25 23.54 22.27
N GLU A 851 3.39 24.00 22.79
CA GLU A 851 3.61 25.44 23.08
C GLU A 851 4.18 26.18 21.86
N ARG A 852 4.70 25.47 20.84
CA ARG A 852 5.53 26.06 19.77
C ARG A 852 5.21 25.61 18.34
N ASP A 853 4.52 24.48 18.18
CA ASP A 853 4.34 23.82 16.88
C ASP A 853 2.91 23.93 16.30
N LEU A 854 1.97 24.55 17.02
CA LEU A 854 0.58 24.73 16.57
C LEU A 854 0.47 25.72 15.39
N GLY A 855 -0.54 25.51 14.54
CA GLY A 855 -0.83 26.32 13.35
C GLY A 855 -0.12 25.85 12.10
N THR A 856 -0.78 25.97 10.94
CA THR A 856 -0.24 25.52 9.63
C THR A 856 1.01 26.27 9.17
N THR A 857 1.24 27.46 9.72
CA THR A 857 2.41 28.31 9.45
C THR A 857 3.58 28.07 10.41
N SER A 858 3.46 27.14 11.36
CA SER A 858 4.57 26.79 12.26
C SER A 858 5.67 26.06 11.49
N ASN A 859 6.93 26.24 11.92
CA ASN A 859 8.07 25.52 11.32
C ASN A 859 7.88 24.00 11.36
N TRP A 860 7.19 23.47 12.38
CA TRP A 860 6.94 22.04 12.53
C TRP A 860 5.84 21.55 11.57
N SER A 861 4.74 22.29 11.44
CA SER A 861 3.68 21.99 10.48
C SER A 861 4.22 22.00 9.04
N ILE A 862 4.99 23.04 8.70
CA ILE A 862 5.64 23.17 7.39
C ILE A 862 6.62 21.99 7.16
N HIS A 863 7.43 21.62 8.16
CA HIS A 863 8.33 20.46 8.08
C HIS A 863 7.60 19.12 7.91
N ARG A 864 6.41 18.97 8.49
CA ARG A 864 5.57 17.77 8.36
C ARG A 864 4.83 17.69 7.03
N GLN A 865 4.60 18.82 6.36
CA GLN A 865 3.89 18.89 5.11
C GLN A 865 4.85 18.67 3.93
N HIS A 866 4.95 17.42 3.50
CA HIS A 866 5.80 17.06 2.36
C HIS A 866 5.10 17.28 1.00
N HIS A 867 3.78 17.45 0.95
CA HIS A 867 3.06 17.81 -0.28
C HIS A 867 3.13 19.32 -0.55
N LEU A 868 3.68 19.69 -1.71
CA LEU A 868 3.86 21.08 -2.13
C LEU A 868 2.52 21.81 -2.21
N GLY A 869 2.30 22.76 -1.29
CA GLY A 869 1.08 23.55 -1.23
C GLY A 869 -0.08 22.92 -0.46
N GLY A 870 0.07 21.71 0.11
CA GLY A 870 -1.04 20.96 0.71
C GLY A 870 -1.87 21.72 1.76
N TYR A 871 -1.27 22.61 2.55
CA TYR A 871 -2.04 23.48 3.47
C TYR A 871 -2.88 24.56 2.76
N MET A 872 -2.39 25.13 1.66
CA MET A 872 -3.16 26.07 0.84
C MET A 872 -4.34 25.35 0.18
N GLU A 873 -4.12 24.13 -0.31
CA GLU A 873 -5.13 23.30 -0.96
C GLU A 873 -6.20 22.81 0.02
N MET A 874 -5.81 22.24 1.16
CA MET A 874 -6.73 21.90 2.25
C MET A 874 -7.53 23.13 2.73
N LYS A 875 -6.86 24.28 2.92
CA LYS A 875 -7.54 25.53 3.30
C LYS A 875 -8.55 25.97 2.26
N MET A 876 -8.20 25.91 0.97
CA MET A 876 -9.10 26.27 -0.12
C MET A 876 -10.32 25.36 -0.17
N GLN A 877 -10.13 24.03 -0.15
CA GLN A 877 -11.24 23.07 -0.21
C GLN A 877 -12.18 23.19 1.00
N VAL A 878 -11.63 23.26 2.23
CA VAL A 878 -12.42 23.54 3.45
C VAL A 878 -13.19 24.86 3.30
N SER A 879 -12.55 25.92 2.80
CA SER A 879 -13.17 27.25 2.64
C SER A 879 -14.23 27.32 1.54
N ARG A 880 -14.33 26.33 0.64
CA ARG A 880 -15.44 26.23 -0.33
C ARG A 880 -16.76 26.02 0.41
N HIS A 881 -16.80 25.07 1.34
CA HIS A 881 -18.04 24.59 1.94
C HIS A 881 -18.24 24.93 3.42
N MET A 882 -17.17 25.23 4.14
CA MET A 882 -17.17 25.39 5.61
C MET A 882 -16.38 26.63 6.04
N HIS A 883 -16.60 27.10 7.26
CA HIS A 883 -15.75 28.13 7.86
C HIS A 883 -14.41 27.51 8.29
N TYR A 884 -13.33 27.91 7.62
CA TYR A 884 -11.96 27.67 8.09
C TYR A 884 -11.72 28.41 9.42
N PRO A 885 -10.94 27.88 10.38
CA PRO A 885 -10.69 28.54 11.67
C PRO A 885 -10.04 29.93 11.52
N GLU A 886 -10.47 30.90 12.33
CA GLU A 886 -9.90 32.26 12.29
C GLU A 886 -8.43 32.30 12.73
N ASP A 887 -8.07 31.48 13.73
CA ASP A 887 -6.72 31.32 14.26
C ASP A 887 -6.44 29.82 14.54
N ASP A 888 -5.68 29.19 13.65
CA ASP A 888 -5.25 27.79 13.76
C ASP A 888 -4.00 27.59 14.63
N SER A 889 -3.39 28.67 15.14
CA SER A 889 -2.26 28.58 16.09
C SER A 889 -2.70 28.28 17.53
N THR A 890 -4.01 28.40 17.82
CA THR A 890 -4.61 27.96 19.08
C THR A 890 -4.84 26.44 19.10
N SER A 891 -4.77 25.80 20.27
CA SER A 891 -5.03 24.35 20.40
C SER A 891 -6.42 23.96 19.89
N SER A 892 -7.44 24.76 20.23
CA SER A 892 -8.81 24.56 19.76
C SER A 892 -8.96 24.83 18.25
N GLY A 893 -8.30 25.86 17.71
CA GLY A 893 -8.28 26.14 16.28
C GLY A 893 -7.58 25.05 15.45
N PHE A 894 -6.48 24.49 15.96
CA PHE A 894 -5.75 23.41 15.30
C PHE A 894 -6.51 22.07 15.39
N GLN A 895 -7.10 21.74 16.54
CA GLN A 895 -8.05 20.62 16.68
C GLN A 895 -9.21 20.75 15.68
N ARG A 896 -9.78 21.96 15.59
CA ARG A 896 -10.88 22.27 14.68
C ARG A 896 -10.46 22.12 13.21
N LEU A 897 -9.23 22.51 12.86
CA LEU A 897 -8.68 22.32 11.52
C LEU A 897 -8.49 20.83 11.19
N CYS A 898 -8.01 20.02 12.14
CA CYS A 898 -7.86 18.58 11.94
C CYS A 898 -9.20 17.96 11.52
N TYR A 899 -10.25 18.17 12.33
CA TYR A 899 -11.62 17.75 12.04
C TYR A 899 -12.13 18.27 10.69
N LEU A 900 -12.03 19.56 10.40
CA LEU A 900 -12.52 20.14 9.14
C LEU A 900 -11.80 19.60 7.90
N SER A 901 -10.49 19.32 7.99
CA SER A 901 -9.73 18.73 6.90
C SER A 901 -10.18 17.29 6.61
N GLN A 902 -10.47 16.50 7.66
CA GLN A 902 -11.00 15.14 7.52
C GLN A 902 -12.44 15.12 7.00
N VAL A 903 -13.30 16.06 7.43
CA VAL A 903 -14.65 16.24 6.86
C VAL A 903 -14.56 16.52 5.35
N ASN A 904 -13.66 17.43 4.95
CA ASN A 904 -13.48 17.74 3.53
C ASN A 904 -12.96 16.54 2.73
N GLN A 905 -11.94 15.85 3.22
CA GLN A 905 -11.42 14.63 2.60
C GLN A 905 -12.51 13.56 2.44
N ALA A 906 -13.24 13.27 3.52
CA ALA A 906 -14.29 12.26 3.54
C ALA A 906 -15.40 12.57 2.50
N MET A 907 -15.81 13.84 2.40
CA MET A 907 -16.80 14.29 1.41
C MET A 907 -16.29 14.24 -0.03
N ALA A 908 -15.07 14.73 -0.30
CA ALA A 908 -14.53 14.78 -1.65
C ALA A 908 -14.29 13.38 -2.21
N THR A 909 -13.58 12.52 -1.46
CA THR A 909 -13.36 11.13 -1.87
C THR A 909 -14.69 10.36 -1.96
N LYS A 910 -15.69 10.65 -1.12
CA LYS A 910 -17.04 10.07 -1.27
C LYS A 910 -17.66 10.43 -2.61
N VAL A 911 -17.70 11.70 -2.99
CA VAL A 911 -18.33 12.18 -4.23
C VAL A 911 -17.66 11.55 -5.46
N GLU A 912 -16.33 11.41 -5.41
CA GLU A 912 -15.50 10.79 -6.44
C GLU A 912 -15.69 9.26 -6.53
N THR A 913 -15.64 8.53 -5.40
CA THR A 913 -15.91 7.08 -5.40
C THR A 913 -17.36 6.78 -5.80
N GLU A 914 -18.32 7.59 -5.38
CA GLU A 914 -19.73 7.48 -5.78
C GLU A 914 -19.95 7.78 -7.26
N HIS A 915 -19.11 8.61 -7.88
CA HIS A 915 -19.05 8.83 -9.34
C HIS A 915 -18.58 7.54 -10.02
N TYR A 916 -17.42 7.00 -9.66
CA TYR A 916 -16.91 5.76 -10.26
C TYR A 916 -17.87 4.58 -10.09
N ARG A 917 -18.51 4.42 -8.92
CA ARG A 917 -19.46 3.32 -8.68
C ARG A 917 -20.77 3.44 -9.48
N ARG A 918 -21.27 4.65 -9.78
CA ARG A 918 -22.47 4.81 -10.64
C ARG A 918 -22.15 4.66 -12.14
N SER A 919 -20.94 5.02 -12.57
CA SER A 919 -20.51 4.93 -13.98
C SER A 919 -20.21 3.52 -14.49
N ARG A 920 -20.31 2.47 -13.66
CA ARG A 920 -20.02 1.07 -14.02
C ARG A 920 -20.84 0.46 -15.16
N GLY A 921 -22.05 0.99 -15.38
CA GLY A 921 -22.99 0.53 -16.42
C GLY A 921 -23.28 1.58 -17.49
N VAL A 922 -22.55 2.70 -17.48
CA VAL A 922 -22.76 3.85 -18.36
C VAL A 922 -21.60 3.93 -19.35
N LEU A 923 -21.89 4.15 -20.63
CA LEU A 923 -20.89 4.50 -21.64
C LEU A 923 -21.41 5.72 -22.40
N ASP A 924 -20.67 6.82 -22.38
CA ASP A 924 -21.11 8.08 -22.99
C ASP A 924 -20.84 8.14 -24.50
N SER A 925 -21.29 9.22 -25.14
CA SER A 925 -21.11 9.47 -26.58
C SER A 925 -19.66 9.74 -27.00
N LEU A 926 -18.75 9.95 -26.04
CA LEU A 926 -17.30 10.06 -26.25
C LEU A 926 -16.60 8.70 -26.01
N GLY A 927 -17.29 7.70 -25.45
CA GLY A 927 -16.74 6.40 -25.07
C GLY A 927 -16.12 6.35 -23.67
N GLN A 928 -16.39 7.33 -22.78
CA GLN A 928 -15.99 7.30 -21.36
C GLN A 928 -17.02 6.54 -20.51
N GLY A 929 -16.61 6.01 -19.35
CA GLY A 929 -17.47 5.16 -18.50
C GLY A 929 -17.07 3.67 -18.49
N MET A 930 -18.02 2.80 -18.16
CA MET A 930 -17.81 1.38 -17.86
C MET A 930 -16.78 1.18 -16.74
N THR A 931 -16.86 2.03 -15.72
CA THR A 931 -15.89 2.09 -14.61
C THR A 931 -16.03 0.87 -13.69
N MET A 932 -14.97 0.08 -13.53
CA MET A 932 -15.00 -1.20 -12.83
C MET A 932 -13.97 -1.32 -11.70
N GLY A 933 -13.32 -0.22 -11.33
CA GLY A 933 -12.49 -0.14 -10.13
C GLY A 933 -12.35 1.28 -9.61
N ALA A 934 -12.26 1.39 -8.28
CA ALA A 934 -11.98 2.62 -7.56
C ALA A 934 -11.15 2.30 -6.31
N LEU A 935 -9.83 2.46 -6.43
CA LEU A 935 -8.85 2.35 -5.34
C LEU A 935 -8.36 3.76 -4.98
N TYR A 936 -8.76 4.29 -3.82
CA TYR A 936 -8.30 5.64 -3.43
C TYR A 936 -6.84 5.63 -2.95
N TRP A 937 -6.16 6.75 -3.14
CA TRP A 937 -4.92 7.10 -2.46
C TRP A 937 -5.31 7.75 -1.12
N GLN A 938 -4.93 7.24 0.04
CA GLN A 938 -4.25 5.97 0.34
C GLN A 938 -4.88 5.31 1.58
N LEU A 939 -4.55 4.05 1.88
CA LEU A 939 -5.09 3.36 3.05
C LEU A 939 -4.53 3.96 4.36
N ASN A 940 -3.21 3.88 4.54
CA ASN A 940 -2.51 4.03 5.82
C ASN A 940 -1.34 5.02 5.78
N ASP A 941 -0.73 5.30 6.93
CA ASP A 941 0.47 6.15 7.09
C ASP A 941 1.68 5.37 7.64
N VAL A 942 2.89 5.85 7.33
CA VAL A 942 4.17 5.41 7.95
C VAL A 942 4.57 6.19 9.22
N TRP A 943 3.99 7.37 9.43
CA TRP A 943 4.29 8.31 10.52
C TRP A 943 3.16 9.34 10.69
N GLN A 944 3.24 10.17 11.72
CA GLN A 944 2.25 11.22 12.00
C GLN A 944 2.54 12.49 11.16
N ALA A 945 1.81 12.68 10.06
CA ALA A 945 1.89 13.85 9.16
C ALA A 945 0.58 14.07 8.39
N PRO A 946 0.36 15.21 7.71
CA PRO A 946 -0.73 15.37 6.75
C PRO A 946 -0.58 14.39 5.58
N SER A 947 -1.65 13.71 5.20
CA SER A 947 -1.62 12.68 4.17
C SER A 947 -2.99 12.40 3.57
N TRP A 948 -3.01 11.66 2.46
CA TRP A 948 -4.23 11.13 1.85
C TRP A 948 -4.79 9.89 2.56
N SER A 949 -4.21 9.46 3.70
CA SER A 949 -4.63 8.23 4.38
C SER A 949 -6.06 8.31 4.90
N SER A 950 -6.71 7.15 5.04
CA SER A 950 -7.94 6.98 5.82
C SER A 950 -7.68 6.39 7.21
N LEU A 951 -6.55 5.70 7.39
CA LEU A 951 -6.05 5.15 8.64
C LEU A 951 -4.77 5.89 9.05
N GLU A 952 -4.86 6.61 10.16
CA GLU A 952 -3.72 7.34 10.74
C GLU A 952 -2.61 6.38 11.18
N PHE A 953 -1.39 6.88 11.34
CA PHE A 953 -0.31 6.10 11.94
C PHE A 953 -0.71 5.55 13.33
N GLY A 954 -0.49 4.25 13.56
CA GLY A 954 -1.05 3.53 14.71
C GLY A 954 -2.48 3.01 14.53
N GLY A 955 -3.11 3.24 13.37
CA GLY A 955 -4.36 2.63 12.93
C GLY A 955 -5.65 3.25 13.50
N ARG A 956 -5.66 4.53 13.88
CA ARG A 956 -6.93 5.25 14.16
C ARG A 956 -7.63 5.54 12.83
N TRP A 957 -8.94 5.35 12.79
CA TRP A 957 -9.75 5.69 11.61
C TRP A 957 -9.99 7.20 11.54
N LYS A 958 -9.64 7.84 10.42
CA LYS A 958 -10.11 9.19 10.05
C LYS A 958 -11.60 9.11 9.63
N LEU A 959 -12.30 10.25 9.51
CA LEU A 959 -13.68 10.28 8.96
C LEU A 959 -13.79 9.55 7.61
N LEU A 960 -12.77 9.64 6.75
CA LEU A 960 -12.73 8.97 5.45
C LEU A 960 -12.95 7.45 5.54
N HIS A 961 -12.50 6.77 6.61
CA HIS A 961 -12.64 5.31 6.70
C HIS A 961 -14.08 4.87 7.02
N TYR A 962 -14.79 5.64 7.84
CA TYR A 962 -16.22 5.45 8.08
C TYR A 962 -17.03 5.75 6.81
N PHE A 963 -16.64 6.79 6.07
CA PHE A 963 -17.25 7.11 4.77
C PHE A 963 -16.98 6.00 3.75
N ALA A 964 -15.78 5.40 3.73
CA ALA A 964 -15.46 4.27 2.86
C ALA A 964 -16.34 3.05 3.15
N ALA A 965 -16.57 2.71 4.43
CA ALA A 965 -17.50 1.66 4.80
C ALA A 965 -18.90 1.87 4.21
N ARG A 966 -19.36 3.13 4.15
CA ARG A 966 -20.66 3.54 3.59
C ARG A 966 -20.64 3.55 2.05
N PHE A 967 -19.69 4.24 1.40
CA PHE A 967 -19.64 4.36 -0.06
C PHE A 967 -19.16 3.10 -0.80
N PHE A 968 -18.56 2.13 -0.11
CA PHE A 968 -18.29 0.78 -0.64
C PHE A 968 -19.32 -0.28 -0.24
N ALA A 969 -20.42 0.08 0.43
CA ALA A 969 -21.45 -0.90 0.84
C ALA A 969 -21.98 -1.74 -0.35
N PRO A 970 -22.27 -3.06 -0.16
CA PRO A 970 -22.71 -3.96 -1.24
C PRO A 970 -24.02 -3.55 -1.93
N LEU A 971 -24.80 -2.68 -1.31
CA LEU A 971 -25.97 -2.03 -1.88
C LEU A 971 -26.02 -0.61 -1.33
N SER A 972 -26.11 0.39 -2.20
CA SER A 972 -25.98 1.81 -1.82
C SER A 972 -26.69 2.73 -2.81
N VAL A 973 -27.28 3.82 -2.30
CA VAL A 973 -27.77 4.94 -3.10
C VAL A 973 -26.66 5.97 -3.32
N SER A 974 -26.56 6.53 -4.52
CA SER A 974 -25.56 7.52 -4.96
C SER A 974 -26.31 8.65 -5.68
N ALA A 975 -26.23 9.88 -5.18
CA ALA A 975 -27.00 11.01 -5.71
C ALA A 975 -26.09 12.21 -5.99
N TYR A 976 -26.42 13.00 -7.03
CA TYR A 976 -25.70 14.24 -7.34
C TYR A 976 -26.59 15.27 -8.05
N LEU A 977 -26.10 16.51 -8.12
CA LEU A 977 -26.70 17.58 -8.94
C LEU A 977 -26.03 17.63 -10.32
N THR A 978 -26.84 17.62 -11.37
CA THR A 978 -26.38 17.84 -12.75
C THR A 978 -26.19 19.33 -13.05
N PRO A 979 -25.50 19.70 -14.15
CA PRO A 979 -25.33 21.10 -14.55
C PRO A 979 -26.62 21.83 -14.95
N ASP A 980 -27.72 21.11 -15.18
CA ASP A 980 -29.07 21.62 -15.46
C ASP A 980 -30.02 21.58 -14.24
N ASP A 981 -29.45 21.56 -13.02
CA ASP A 981 -30.17 21.57 -11.75
C ASP A 981 -31.20 20.44 -11.59
N ARG A 982 -30.81 19.22 -11.97
CA ARG A 982 -31.54 17.99 -11.65
C ARG A 982 -30.84 17.21 -10.56
N VAL A 983 -31.63 16.59 -9.69
CA VAL A 983 -31.20 15.63 -8.69
C VAL A 983 -31.28 14.24 -9.34
N GLU A 984 -30.14 13.66 -9.67
CA GLU A 984 -30.09 12.31 -10.22
C GLU A 984 -29.69 11.29 -9.16
N VAL A 985 -30.58 10.32 -8.93
CA VAL A 985 -30.44 9.32 -7.87
C VAL A 985 -30.23 7.96 -8.51
N HIS A 986 -29.07 7.37 -8.23
CA HIS A 986 -28.64 6.07 -8.72
C HIS A 986 -28.63 5.05 -7.57
N ILE A 987 -28.96 3.80 -7.88
CA ILE A 987 -28.78 2.66 -6.97
C ILE A 987 -27.65 1.80 -7.54
N VAL A 988 -26.70 1.41 -6.70
CA VAL A 988 -25.56 0.55 -7.06
C VAL A 988 -25.62 -0.73 -6.24
N SER A 989 -25.49 -1.88 -6.91
CA SER A 989 -25.50 -3.21 -6.31
C SER A 989 -24.23 -3.99 -6.69
N ASP A 990 -23.53 -4.51 -5.69
CA ASP A 990 -22.51 -5.56 -5.83
C ASP A 990 -23.05 -6.95 -5.50
N ARG A 991 -24.37 -7.10 -5.27
CA ARG A 991 -24.99 -8.40 -5.00
C ARG A 991 -25.02 -9.26 -6.27
N LEU A 992 -24.91 -10.57 -6.08
CA LEU A 992 -24.99 -11.59 -7.14
C LEU A 992 -26.42 -11.86 -7.63
N GLU A 993 -27.43 -11.27 -6.99
CA GLU A 993 -28.85 -11.42 -7.30
C GLU A 993 -29.52 -10.05 -7.52
N THR A 994 -30.55 -10.03 -8.37
CA THR A 994 -31.44 -8.87 -8.52
C THR A 994 -32.22 -8.69 -7.22
N PHE A 995 -32.32 -7.45 -6.74
CA PHE A 995 -32.86 -7.13 -5.42
C PHE A 995 -33.96 -6.07 -5.53
N GLU A 996 -35.07 -6.27 -4.81
CA GLU A 996 -36.16 -5.30 -4.74
C GLU A 996 -35.95 -4.36 -3.54
N VAL A 997 -35.95 -3.05 -3.77
CA VAL A 997 -35.90 -2.02 -2.73
C VAL A 997 -36.94 -0.92 -2.94
N THR A 998 -37.33 -0.26 -1.85
CA THR A 998 -37.95 1.07 -1.92
C THR A 998 -36.86 2.11 -1.71
N LEU A 999 -36.54 2.87 -2.77
CA LEU A 999 -35.79 4.12 -2.63
C LEU A 999 -36.68 5.15 -1.95
N VAL A 1000 -36.16 5.78 -0.90
CA VAL A 1000 -36.81 6.91 -0.23
C VAL A 1000 -35.93 8.15 -0.36
N VAL A 1001 -36.53 9.26 -0.77
CA VAL A 1001 -35.91 10.58 -0.83
C VAL A 1001 -36.65 11.50 0.13
N HIS A 1002 -35.95 12.00 1.16
CA HIS A 1002 -36.45 13.01 2.09
C HIS A 1002 -35.89 14.38 1.71
N VAL A 1003 -36.77 15.39 1.68
CA VAL A 1003 -36.38 16.80 1.63
C VAL A 1003 -36.44 17.35 3.04
N TYR A 1004 -35.30 17.67 3.65
CA TYR A 1004 -35.23 18.25 5.00
C TYR A 1004 -35.00 19.76 4.95
N ASN A 1005 -35.55 20.48 5.92
CA ASN A 1005 -35.25 21.88 6.18
C ASN A 1005 -34.36 21.98 7.43
N TRP A 1006 -33.27 22.74 7.37
CA TRP A 1006 -32.29 22.88 8.46
C TRP A 1006 -32.88 23.39 9.79
N GLY A 1007 -34.06 24.04 9.74
CA GLY A 1007 -34.76 24.54 10.92
C GLY A 1007 -35.58 23.50 11.69
N GLU A 1008 -35.76 22.27 11.22
CA GLU A 1008 -36.67 21.29 11.83
C GLU A 1008 -36.06 19.88 11.91
N LEU A 1009 -35.67 19.47 13.13
CA LEU A 1009 -35.13 18.14 13.42
C LEU A 1009 -36.20 17.05 13.31
N GLY A 1010 -35.84 15.91 12.71
CA GLY A 1010 -36.65 14.68 12.72
C GLY A 1010 -37.83 14.63 11.75
N ILE A 1011 -38.19 15.72 11.07
CA ILE A 1011 -39.39 15.79 10.22
C ILE A 1011 -39.00 16.22 8.79
N PRO A 1012 -39.13 15.34 7.76
CA PRO A 1012 -38.97 15.75 6.37
C PRO A 1012 -40.14 16.64 5.93
N LYS A 1013 -39.86 17.60 5.04
CA LYS A 1013 -40.84 18.49 4.42
C LYS A 1013 -41.55 17.87 3.22
N ASP A 1014 -40.88 16.96 2.54
CA ASP A 1014 -41.44 16.13 1.47
C ASP A 1014 -40.76 14.77 1.45
N GLU A 1015 -41.49 13.77 0.96
CA GLU A 1015 -41.05 12.37 0.87
C GLU A 1015 -41.42 11.84 -0.52
N VAL A 1016 -40.43 11.28 -1.23
CA VAL A 1016 -40.65 10.56 -2.50
C VAL A 1016 -40.20 9.12 -2.32
N MET A 1017 -41.16 8.20 -2.35
CA MET A 1017 -40.90 6.75 -2.36
C MET A 1017 -41.00 6.21 -3.79
N LEU A 1018 -40.04 5.36 -4.20
CA LEU A 1018 -40.10 4.59 -5.44
C LEU A 1018 -39.64 3.15 -5.20
N ASN A 1019 -40.45 2.17 -5.61
CA ASN A 1019 -40.01 0.78 -5.66
C ASN A 1019 -39.14 0.55 -6.91
N VAL A 1020 -37.94 0.02 -6.71
CA VAL A 1020 -36.92 -0.20 -7.74
C VAL A 1020 -36.36 -1.61 -7.62
N SER A 1021 -36.54 -2.39 -8.67
CA SER A 1021 -35.75 -3.59 -8.93
C SER A 1021 -34.35 -3.16 -9.39
N ILE A 1022 -33.30 -3.53 -8.66
CA ILE A 1022 -31.89 -3.29 -9.02
C ILE A 1022 -31.22 -4.62 -9.38
N ASP A 1023 -30.67 -4.69 -10.60
CA ASP A 1023 -30.08 -5.93 -11.12
C ASP A 1023 -28.76 -6.28 -10.45
N ALA A 1024 -28.42 -7.58 -10.46
CA ALA A 1024 -27.15 -8.08 -9.95
C ALA A 1024 -25.96 -7.33 -10.57
N LEU A 1025 -24.95 -7.00 -9.74
CA LEU A 1025 -23.66 -6.43 -10.18
C LEU A 1025 -23.80 -5.17 -11.08
N SER A 1026 -24.80 -4.32 -10.83
CA SER A 1026 -25.17 -3.19 -11.69
C SER A 1026 -25.17 -1.83 -10.98
N ALA A 1027 -25.29 -0.76 -11.78
CA ALA A 1027 -25.74 0.55 -11.32
C ALA A 1027 -26.90 1.01 -12.20
N LYS A 1028 -27.90 1.65 -11.60
CA LYS A 1028 -29.15 2.04 -12.26
C LYS A 1028 -29.60 3.41 -11.81
N GLN A 1029 -29.84 4.30 -12.75
CA GLN A 1029 -30.56 5.54 -12.49
C GLN A 1029 -32.01 5.21 -12.10
N ALA A 1030 -32.41 5.60 -10.89
CA ALA A 1030 -33.73 5.32 -10.32
C ALA A 1030 -34.67 6.53 -10.44
N LEU A 1031 -34.14 7.73 -10.22
CA LEU A 1031 -34.88 9.00 -10.33
C LEU A 1031 -34.00 10.09 -10.96
N SER A 1032 -34.66 11.03 -11.64
CA SER A 1032 -34.09 12.33 -12.05
C SER A 1032 -35.17 13.39 -11.79
N LEU A 1033 -35.01 14.19 -10.74
CA LEU A 1033 -35.99 15.18 -10.28
C LEU A 1033 -35.51 16.59 -10.63
N ASN A 1034 -36.41 17.53 -10.97
CA ASN A 1034 -36.03 18.94 -11.03
C ASN A 1034 -35.85 19.48 -9.60
N LEU A 1035 -34.74 20.20 -9.35
CA LEU A 1035 -34.40 20.65 -8.00
C LEU A 1035 -35.37 21.74 -7.50
N ASP A 1036 -35.74 22.69 -8.35
CA ASP A 1036 -36.57 23.82 -7.94
C ASP A 1036 -38.01 23.37 -7.62
N GLU A 1037 -38.60 22.46 -8.42
CA GLU A 1037 -39.87 21.78 -8.12
C GLU A 1037 -39.85 21.11 -6.74
N LEU A 1038 -38.79 20.37 -6.43
CA LEU A 1038 -38.60 19.67 -5.16
C LEU A 1038 -38.47 20.64 -3.97
N LEU A 1039 -37.84 21.80 -4.19
CA LEU A 1039 -37.63 22.82 -3.16
C LEU A 1039 -38.88 23.64 -2.82
N THR A 1040 -39.87 23.77 -3.72
CA THR A 1040 -41.12 24.51 -3.46
C THR A 1040 -41.86 24.08 -2.19
N LYS A 1041 -41.70 22.81 -1.78
CA LYS A 1041 -42.31 22.24 -0.57
C LYS A 1041 -41.48 22.47 0.70
N CYS A 1042 -40.19 22.75 0.56
CA CYS A 1042 -39.24 22.84 1.69
C CYS A 1042 -39.01 24.28 2.19
N SER A 1043 -39.01 25.27 1.29
CA SER A 1043 -39.01 26.69 1.65
C SER A 1043 -39.64 27.55 0.56
N ASN A 1044 -40.38 28.57 0.97
CA ASN A 1044 -40.90 29.63 0.09
C ASN A 1044 -39.93 30.82 -0.04
N GLU A 1045 -38.74 30.73 0.54
CA GLU A 1045 -37.73 31.79 0.50
C GLU A 1045 -36.93 31.76 -0.81
N VAL A 1046 -36.51 32.94 -1.28
CA VAL A 1046 -35.81 33.15 -2.57
C VAL A 1046 -34.56 32.26 -2.71
N ASN A 1047 -33.92 31.92 -1.58
CA ASN A 1047 -32.70 31.12 -1.51
C ASN A 1047 -32.94 29.70 -0.97
N ALA A 1048 -34.05 29.03 -1.34
CA ALA A 1048 -34.46 27.74 -0.78
C ALA A 1048 -33.35 26.66 -0.67
N ARG A 1049 -32.38 26.62 -1.59
CA ARG A 1049 -31.18 25.75 -1.54
C ARG A 1049 -30.34 25.90 -0.27
N HIS A 1050 -30.31 27.09 0.34
CA HIS A 1050 -29.61 27.36 1.58
C HIS A 1050 -30.38 26.85 2.83
N HIS A 1051 -31.69 26.63 2.70
CA HIS A 1051 -32.57 26.24 3.81
C HIS A 1051 -32.82 24.73 3.85
N CYS A 1052 -32.42 24.02 2.80
CA CYS A 1052 -32.83 22.65 2.52
C CYS A 1052 -31.65 21.75 2.14
N PHE A 1053 -31.77 20.46 2.43
CA PHE A 1053 -30.88 19.42 1.91
C PHE A 1053 -31.68 18.15 1.61
N LEU A 1054 -31.08 17.24 0.85
CA LEU A 1054 -31.72 15.98 0.49
C LEU A 1054 -31.04 14.82 1.21
N HIS A 1055 -31.84 13.88 1.69
CA HIS A 1055 -31.43 12.67 2.37
C HIS A 1055 -32.06 11.47 1.66
N PHE A 1056 -31.30 10.37 1.55
CA PHE A 1056 -31.64 9.22 0.71
C PHE A 1056 -31.37 7.94 1.47
N PHE A 1057 -32.27 6.97 1.41
CA PHE A 1057 -32.02 5.62 1.94
C PHE A 1057 -32.78 4.57 1.13
N LEU A 1058 -32.40 3.31 1.31
CA LEU A 1058 -32.97 2.16 0.63
C LEU A 1058 -33.60 1.24 1.66
N LEU A 1059 -34.89 0.94 1.52
CA LEU A 1059 -35.59 -0.03 2.36
C LEU A 1059 -35.76 -1.35 1.63
N HIS A 1060 -35.61 -2.47 2.34
CA HIS A 1060 -36.10 -3.77 1.93
C HIS A 1060 -37.25 -4.18 2.88
N GLY A 1061 -38.48 -4.02 2.42
CA GLY A 1061 -39.67 -4.11 3.27
C GLY A 1061 -39.73 -2.96 4.27
N SER A 1062 -39.29 -3.19 5.51
CA SER A 1062 -39.26 -2.19 6.59
C SER A 1062 -37.92 -2.18 7.34
N GLN A 1063 -36.84 -2.55 6.66
CA GLN A 1063 -35.47 -2.57 7.18
C GLN A 1063 -34.54 -1.88 6.19
N ASP A 1064 -33.49 -1.23 6.68
CA ASP A 1064 -32.49 -0.59 5.82
C ASP A 1064 -31.71 -1.64 5.01
N ALA A 1065 -31.69 -1.47 3.69
CA ALA A 1065 -31.05 -2.37 2.73
C ALA A 1065 -29.56 -2.05 2.48
N GLY A 1066 -29.13 -0.88 2.94
CA GLY A 1066 -27.80 -0.29 2.81
C GLY A 1066 -27.72 1.01 3.62
N PRO A 1067 -26.55 1.66 3.69
CA PRO A 1067 -26.38 2.93 4.39
C PRO A 1067 -27.17 4.06 3.73
N ASP A 1068 -27.56 5.05 4.53
CA ASP A 1068 -28.15 6.28 4.05
C ASP A 1068 -27.12 7.20 3.37
N ASN A 1069 -27.60 8.21 2.65
CA ASN A 1069 -26.79 9.17 1.91
C ASN A 1069 -27.44 10.55 1.92
N PHE A 1070 -26.71 11.59 1.52
CA PHE A 1070 -27.19 12.97 1.48
C PHE A 1070 -26.48 13.78 0.39
N ILE A 1071 -27.14 14.85 -0.07
CA ILE A 1071 -26.50 15.94 -0.80
C ILE A 1071 -26.90 17.28 -0.19
N PHE A 1072 -25.92 18.18 -0.07
CA PHE A 1072 -26.13 19.57 0.34
C PHE A 1072 -26.30 20.44 -0.91
N LEU A 1073 -27.27 21.33 -0.89
CA LEU A 1073 -27.70 22.11 -2.06
C LEU A 1073 -27.04 23.50 -2.15
N ALA A 1074 -26.31 23.88 -1.10
CA ALA A 1074 -25.48 25.07 -0.97
C ALA A 1074 -24.30 24.74 -0.02
N PRO A 1075 -23.22 25.54 -0.01
CA PRO A 1075 -22.18 25.46 1.01
C PRO A 1075 -22.77 25.52 2.42
N LEU A 1076 -22.26 24.70 3.34
CA LEU A 1076 -22.78 24.63 4.72
C LEU A 1076 -22.54 25.94 5.50
N LYS A 1077 -21.41 26.62 5.25
CA LYS A 1077 -21.11 27.97 5.75
C LYS A 1077 -22.13 29.04 5.34
N ASP A 1078 -22.81 28.84 4.21
CA ASP A 1078 -23.76 29.79 3.63
C ASP A 1078 -25.22 29.32 3.86
N SER A 1079 -25.41 28.15 4.48
CA SER A 1079 -26.71 27.49 4.68
C SER A 1079 -27.31 27.84 6.05
N ALA A 1080 -28.63 27.78 6.17
CA ALA A 1080 -29.41 28.18 7.35
C ALA A 1080 -29.38 27.15 8.50
N LEU A 1081 -28.20 26.58 8.80
CA LEU A 1081 -28.03 25.64 9.91
C LEU A 1081 -28.22 26.32 11.27
N ARG A 1082 -28.90 25.62 12.17
CA ARG A 1082 -28.88 25.95 13.60
C ARG A 1082 -27.66 25.32 14.25
N HIS A 1083 -27.11 26.00 15.24
CA HIS A 1083 -26.01 25.46 16.05
C HIS A 1083 -26.54 24.29 16.90
N ALA A 1084 -26.20 23.07 16.50
CA ALA A 1084 -26.61 21.85 17.18
C ALA A 1084 -25.71 21.53 18.39
N SER A 1085 -26.31 21.24 19.54
CA SER A 1085 -25.66 20.75 20.75
C SER A 1085 -25.79 19.23 20.85
N VAL A 1086 -24.76 18.52 20.40
CA VAL A 1086 -24.70 17.07 20.30
C VAL A 1086 -24.02 16.47 21.53
N ARG A 1087 -24.60 15.43 22.13
CA ARG A 1087 -24.17 14.89 23.43
C ARG A 1087 -24.30 13.37 23.51
N VAL A 1088 -23.34 12.69 24.13
CA VAL A 1088 -23.53 11.28 24.55
C VAL A 1088 -24.33 11.27 25.86
N VAL A 1089 -25.61 10.89 25.79
CA VAL A 1089 -26.55 10.94 26.92
C VAL A 1089 -26.68 9.64 27.70
N GLU A 1090 -26.37 8.49 27.07
CA GLU A 1090 -26.30 7.20 27.74
C GLU A 1090 -25.12 6.36 27.21
N ARG A 1091 -24.47 5.60 28.10
CA ARG A 1091 -23.40 4.64 27.79
C ARG A 1091 -23.72 3.31 28.46
N HIS A 1092 -23.95 2.27 27.66
CA HIS A 1092 -24.24 0.91 28.13
C HIS A 1092 -23.10 -0.03 27.73
N GLY A 1093 -22.60 -0.86 28.65
CA GLY A 1093 -21.52 -1.82 28.41
C GLY A 1093 -20.53 -1.93 29.58
N PRO A 1094 -19.42 -2.68 29.42
CA PRO A 1094 -19.02 -3.39 28.21
C PRO A 1094 -19.88 -4.64 27.95
N PHE A 1095 -20.23 -4.85 26.68
CA PHE A 1095 -20.81 -6.08 26.15
C PHE A 1095 -19.75 -6.88 25.40
N ARG A 1096 -19.86 -8.21 25.36
CA ARG A 1096 -18.98 -9.07 24.54
C ARG A 1096 -19.64 -9.46 23.22
N ARG A 1097 -18.89 -9.45 22.11
CA ARG A 1097 -19.42 -9.90 20.81
C ARG A 1097 -19.71 -11.39 20.82
N LYS A 1098 -20.88 -11.77 20.28
CA LYS A 1098 -21.39 -13.15 20.34
C LYS A 1098 -20.61 -14.03 19.35
N GLY A 1099 -19.69 -14.86 19.86
CA GLY A 1099 -18.78 -15.66 19.03
C GLY A 1099 -17.57 -14.88 18.49
N GLY A 1100 -17.32 -13.66 18.98
CA GLY A 1100 -16.16 -12.85 18.61
C GLY A 1100 -15.19 -12.63 19.78
N VAL A 1101 -14.02 -12.09 19.47
CA VAL A 1101 -13.10 -11.49 20.45
C VAL A 1101 -13.41 -10.00 20.55
N GLY A 1102 -13.23 -9.41 21.74
CA GLY A 1102 -13.40 -7.98 21.97
C GLY A 1102 -14.74 -7.58 22.56
N SER A 1103 -14.68 -6.53 23.37
CA SER A 1103 -15.81 -5.90 24.06
C SER A 1103 -16.19 -4.58 23.39
N TYR A 1104 -17.45 -4.17 23.57
CA TYR A 1104 -17.99 -2.96 22.95
C TYR A 1104 -19.03 -2.28 23.86
N TYR A 1105 -19.36 -1.02 23.57
CA TYR A 1105 -20.33 -0.20 24.30
C TYR A 1105 -21.38 0.34 23.35
N TYR A 1106 -22.65 0.37 23.75
CA TYR A 1106 -23.67 1.17 23.08
C TYR A 1106 -23.63 2.60 23.63
N LEU A 1107 -23.47 3.57 22.74
CA LEU A 1107 -23.54 4.99 23.03
C LEU A 1107 -24.81 5.56 22.42
N LYS A 1108 -25.59 6.27 23.24
CA LYS A 1108 -26.78 7.00 22.80
C LYS A 1108 -26.41 8.45 22.63
N VAL A 1109 -26.50 8.95 21.40
CA VAL A 1109 -26.19 10.32 21.02
C VAL A 1109 -27.51 11.09 20.86
N ASP A 1110 -27.60 12.29 21.42
CA ASP A 1110 -28.77 13.17 21.35
C ASP A 1110 -28.36 14.55 20.80
N THR A 1111 -29.28 15.22 20.10
CA THR A 1111 -29.08 16.56 19.52
C THR A 1111 -30.37 17.39 19.55
N ASP A 1112 -30.25 18.71 19.67
CA ASP A 1112 -31.37 19.67 19.65
C ASP A 1112 -31.67 20.26 18.25
N ALA A 1113 -30.76 20.10 17.30
CA ALA A 1113 -30.93 20.46 15.88
C ALA A 1113 -30.23 19.44 14.96
N ILE A 1114 -30.48 19.53 13.64
CA ILE A 1114 -29.83 18.65 12.65
C ILE A 1114 -28.32 18.92 12.68
N ALA A 1115 -27.53 17.87 12.94
CA ALA A 1115 -26.08 17.98 13.09
C ALA A 1115 -25.34 17.26 11.95
N PRO A 1116 -24.73 17.98 10.99
CA PRO A 1116 -23.84 17.37 10.01
C PRO A 1116 -22.48 17.00 10.65
N PHE A 1117 -21.94 15.88 10.20
CA PHE A 1117 -20.61 15.37 10.54
C PHE A 1117 -20.37 15.18 12.04
N VAL A 1118 -21.31 14.56 12.75
CA VAL A 1118 -21.12 14.23 14.18
C VAL A 1118 -19.92 13.32 14.34
N TRP A 1119 -18.88 13.82 15.01
CA TRP A 1119 -17.61 13.15 15.20
C TRP A 1119 -17.38 12.82 16.67
N LEU A 1120 -17.25 11.53 16.96
CA LEU A 1120 -17.05 10.96 18.29
C LEU A 1120 -15.60 10.51 18.46
N GLU A 1121 -14.97 10.83 19.59
CA GLU A 1121 -13.66 10.31 19.97
C GLU A 1121 -13.67 9.71 21.38
N ALA A 1122 -13.04 8.54 21.54
CA ALA A 1122 -12.74 7.98 22.85
C ALA A 1122 -11.37 8.47 23.31
N SER A 1123 -11.33 9.29 24.36
CA SER A 1123 -10.08 9.88 24.86
C SER A 1123 -9.28 8.94 25.77
N THR A 1124 -9.94 7.97 26.41
CA THR A 1124 -9.32 7.08 27.41
C THR A 1124 -9.15 5.60 26.98
N ALA A 1125 -9.51 5.23 25.74
CA ALA A 1125 -9.29 3.88 25.20
C ALA A 1125 -9.13 3.86 23.67
N ARG A 1126 -8.50 2.80 23.15
CA ARG A 1126 -8.37 2.56 21.71
C ARG A 1126 -9.49 1.67 21.18
N GLY A 1127 -9.96 2.00 19.98
CA GLY A 1127 -11.09 1.34 19.33
C GLY A 1127 -11.54 2.13 18.10
N HIS A 1128 -12.68 1.71 17.53
CA HIS A 1128 -13.38 2.41 16.45
C HIS A 1128 -14.89 2.34 16.71
N PHE A 1129 -15.67 3.21 16.06
CA PHE A 1129 -17.13 3.21 16.19
C PHE A 1129 -17.78 2.35 15.09
N SER A 1130 -19.05 1.97 15.24
CA SER A 1130 -19.81 1.31 14.16
C SER A 1130 -20.14 2.25 13.00
N ASP A 1131 -20.31 3.54 13.31
CA ASP A 1131 -20.43 4.64 12.35
C ASP A 1131 -19.92 5.94 13.01
N ASN A 1132 -19.39 6.87 12.24
CA ASN A 1132 -18.86 8.15 12.72
C ASN A 1132 -18.76 9.18 11.58
N GLY A 1133 -18.87 10.48 11.90
CA GLY A 1133 -18.97 11.54 10.89
C GLY A 1133 -20.33 11.61 10.19
N PHE A 1134 -21.36 10.96 10.74
CA PHE A 1134 -22.70 10.86 10.15
C PHE A 1134 -23.49 12.17 10.21
N LEU A 1135 -24.55 12.26 9.39
CA LEU A 1135 -25.52 13.36 9.37
C LEU A 1135 -26.72 13.00 10.26
N MET A 1136 -26.80 13.62 11.44
CA MET A 1136 -27.83 13.31 12.43
C MET A 1136 -29.12 14.10 12.15
N VAL A 1137 -30.01 13.51 11.35
CA VAL A 1137 -31.33 14.09 10.98
C VAL A 1137 -32.45 13.78 11.97
N SER A 1138 -32.23 12.87 12.91
CA SER A 1138 -33.18 12.44 13.93
C SER A 1138 -32.48 12.19 15.27
N THR A 1139 -33.22 12.15 16.37
CA THR A 1139 -32.66 11.95 17.71
C THR A 1139 -33.57 11.06 18.58
N PRO A 1140 -33.02 10.25 19.51
CA PRO A 1140 -31.61 9.95 19.72
C PRO A 1140 -31.09 8.83 18.79
N MET A 1141 -29.84 8.94 18.35
CA MET A 1141 -29.14 7.91 17.57
C MET A 1141 -28.39 6.95 18.52
N THR A 1142 -28.13 5.72 18.08
CA THR A 1142 -27.30 4.76 18.84
C THR A 1142 -26.16 4.25 17.96
N VAL A 1143 -24.94 4.21 18.50
CA VAL A 1143 -23.74 3.66 17.85
C VAL A 1143 -23.01 2.69 18.79
N GLU A 1144 -22.27 1.72 18.23
CA GLU A 1144 -21.30 0.93 19.01
C GLU A 1144 -19.95 1.63 19.05
N PHE A 1145 -19.24 1.57 20.19
CA PHE A 1145 -17.80 1.76 20.26
C PHE A 1145 -17.13 0.42 20.55
N ILE A 1146 -16.26 -0.03 19.66
CA ILE A 1146 -15.66 -1.36 19.61
C ILE A 1146 -14.21 -1.24 20.09
N LEU A 1147 -13.86 -1.87 21.21
CA LEU A 1147 -12.51 -1.82 21.76
C LEU A 1147 -11.50 -2.60 20.91
N GLU A 1148 -10.27 -2.09 20.84
CA GLU A 1148 -9.14 -2.76 20.20
C GLU A 1148 -8.57 -3.90 21.05
N GLU A 1149 -8.56 -3.73 22.38
CA GLU A 1149 -8.16 -4.75 23.36
C GLU A 1149 -9.18 -4.76 24.53
N ASP A 1150 -9.46 -5.94 25.11
CA ASP A 1150 -10.39 -6.09 26.24
C ASP A 1150 -9.81 -5.40 27.50
N ALA A 1151 -10.33 -4.22 27.83
CA ALA A 1151 -9.85 -3.41 28.96
C ALA A 1151 -10.68 -3.63 30.24
N ASP A 1152 -10.00 -3.87 31.36
CA ASP A 1152 -10.61 -4.00 32.71
C ASP A 1152 -11.13 -2.64 33.23
N SER A 1153 -12.28 -2.21 32.71
CA SER A 1153 -13.09 -1.08 33.19
C SER A 1153 -12.35 0.27 33.36
N PRO A 1154 -11.62 0.79 32.36
CA PRO A 1154 -11.26 2.20 32.33
C PRO A 1154 -12.52 3.08 32.29
N GLU A 1155 -12.45 4.28 32.86
CA GLU A 1155 -13.52 5.27 32.75
C GLU A 1155 -13.56 5.85 31.32
N LEU A 1156 -14.42 5.28 30.47
CA LEU A 1156 -14.51 5.68 29.06
C LEU A 1156 -15.17 7.06 28.92
N VAL A 1157 -14.35 8.06 28.63
CA VAL A 1157 -14.77 9.41 28.28
C VAL A 1157 -14.89 9.50 26.76
N PHE A 1158 -16.00 10.05 26.29
CA PHE A 1158 -16.32 10.22 24.88
C PHE A 1158 -16.55 11.71 24.60
N ASN A 1159 -15.71 12.28 23.75
CA ASN A 1159 -15.75 13.68 23.36
C ASN A 1159 -16.53 13.80 22.04
N VAL A 1160 -17.30 14.87 21.87
CA VAL A 1160 -18.16 15.09 20.68
C VAL A 1160 -17.78 16.38 19.97
N THR A 1161 -17.52 16.29 18.67
CA THR A 1161 -17.33 17.44 17.76
C THR A 1161 -18.45 17.44 16.72
N SER A 1162 -18.91 18.63 16.32
CA SER A 1162 -19.89 18.78 15.23
C SER A 1162 -19.55 20.02 14.39
N LEU A 1163 -20.28 20.31 13.32
CA LEU A 1163 -20.04 21.53 12.53
C LEU A 1163 -20.17 22.83 13.35
N HIS A 1164 -20.90 22.84 14.49
CA HIS A 1164 -21.02 24.04 15.34
C HIS A 1164 -20.50 23.87 16.78
N GLN A 1165 -20.05 22.66 17.15
CA GLN A 1165 -19.51 22.32 18.47
C GLN A 1165 -18.04 21.91 18.37
N ALA A 1166 -17.18 22.58 19.14
CA ALA A 1166 -15.82 22.12 19.42
C ALA A 1166 -15.86 20.96 20.43
N PRO A 1167 -14.85 20.08 20.49
CA PRO A 1167 -14.81 19.00 21.47
C PRO A 1167 -14.92 19.55 22.90
N ASP A 1168 -15.81 18.97 23.70
CA ASP A 1168 -15.79 19.10 25.15
C ASP A 1168 -14.46 18.49 25.66
N LEU A 1169 -13.63 19.28 26.36
CA LEU A 1169 -12.28 18.91 26.84
C LEU A 1169 -12.21 18.77 28.37
#